data_AF-A0A385TK42-F1
#
_entry.id   AF-A0A385TK42-F1
#
_cell.length_a   1.000
_cell.length_b   1.000
_cell.length_c   1.000
_cell.angle_alpha   90.00
_cell.angle_beta   90.00
_cell.angle_gamma   90.00
#
_symmetry.space_group_name_H-M   'P 1'
#
loop_
_entity.id
_entity.type
_entity.pdbx_description
1 polymer ?
#
loop_
_entity_poly.entity_id
_entity_poly.type
_entity_poly.pdbx_seq_one_letter_code
_entity_poly.pdbx_strand_id
1 'polypeptide(L)'
;MMIMKRIKKFAVIGPAVSLMFASIASAESTEISKHTVTAFSQADVTGSTELQSSGLVDAPWSAGTPLDVLKNDFSIFYKDLQAIPYFAGGGVAAVGDAAFNIHVPDIPAISAARYGKGRIVVAGSKEYFNLSESAGDAASKLARNILWWLTDDASTNQGQGNDRTNRYEDALEQPGKKIRLITTSDELMVNPHLPIELVKIDSWDSVNLNPQKYAAAYVDHTMKEKDLEALDQYLRSGGGIVVADNLSGIEGITRDTPEEIVLQVGNLRGARLSRDFAIQKLLNRAGLTLMNRGSESSVGESVLTYEQANDHHIKTRLAQGKEVEEGTITYDQIDIGPPGTPANKKQERLYHILNETLETLSSESPLYAWADTEAGSLPPAEFPVQKFQQPYTNALHNFRFSHFTLDPANEKSPYADAFPGAVSEEAVIVNDREVEVDFDFPNTMYTHALPSKNWISTGLYAPPGKVITLEVPEGVEHLTVQIGSHDDDLRGSGKWGRVPLIVNHQKLTPGIHQVNSPYGGFIYLIPLKAKNDFRATVKISGAAEAPYYVLGKTTLEEWESISTGPVAVPFAELQGERIILTVPSDLIRQVADPEELMRTWDEIYDSSDELVGLNPDRAMPHTAHQLNRRYVADGQISSGAMHAGYPIMMPFSYAANLLDVHYVKTSAWGFWHELGHEYQQRTWTWSDVGEVTVNLFSLYTQEKYGNVSELLKVGNDGKDYYDRGIAFVENKDPAKKYGQIGNYERLVMFKQLQLAYGWEFYTRIFETYRELSRDEIQGTVDTFAVIASQTAGEDLTEFFDKWAIGLTDDGRARIASLNLPEPQADIWTLRE
;
A
#
# COMPACT_ATOMS: atom_id res chain seq x y z
N MET A 1 -19.59 -40.39 45.32
CA MET A 1 -19.85 -40.90 46.68
C MET A 1 -19.91 -39.70 47.61
N MET A 2 -21.09 -39.45 48.17
CA MET A 2 -21.39 -38.65 49.36
C MET A 2 -21.05 -37.14 49.44
N ILE A 3 -22.16 -36.38 49.45
CA ILE A 3 -22.54 -35.30 50.40
C ILE A 3 -22.08 -33.88 50.02
N MET A 4 -22.92 -33.03 49.38
CA MET A 4 -24.12 -32.29 49.81
C MET A 4 -23.91 -31.09 50.76
N LYS A 5 -24.46 -29.93 50.29
CA LYS A 5 -25.13 -28.81 51.01
C LYS A 5 -24.18 -27.69 51.55
N ARG A 6 -24.46 -26.38 51.47
CA ARG A 6 -25.67 -25.58 51.14
C ARG A 6 -25.41 -24.05 51.34
N ILE A 7 -26.19 -23.19 50.65
CA ILE A 7 -26.73 -21.85 51.06
C ILE A 7 -25.75 -20.64 50.94
N LYS A 8 -26.09 -19.43 50.43
CA LYS A 8 -27.18 -18.79 49.63
C LYS A 8 -26.71 -17.33 49.33
N LYS A 9 -27.01 -16.85 48.11
CA LYS A 9 -27.41 -15.49 47.66
C LYS A 9 -26.64 -14.21 48.10
N PHE A 10 -26.18 -13.45 47.09
CA PHE A 10 -26.49 -12.04 46.68
C PHE A 10 -25.21 -11.48 45.99
N ALA A 11 -25.20 -11.30 44.66
CA ALA A 11 -25.58 -10.09 43.91
C ALA A 11 -24.37 -9.20 43.50
N VAL A 12 -24.19 -9.10 42.16
CA VAL A 12 -23.90 -7.85 41.40
C VAL A 12 -22.41 -7.49 41.12
N ILE A 13 -22.15 -7.23 39.82
CA ILE A 13 -21.02 -6.54 39.11
C ILE A 13 -19.76 -7.36 38.72
N GLY A 14 -19.35 -7.21 37.44
CA GLY A 14 -18.24 -7.87 36.74
C GLY A 14 -16.82 -7.45 37.16
N PRO A 15 -15.74 -7.75 36.39
CA PRO A 15 -15.64 -7.53 34.94
C PRO A 15 -15.07 -8.68 34.11
N ALA A 16 -15.22 -8.50 32.80
CA ALA A 16 -14.63 -9.27 31.72
C ALA A 16 -13.14 -8.93 31.51
N VAL A 17 -12.53 -9.70 30.60
CA VAL A 17 -11.21 -9.53 29.97
C VAL A 17 -10.07 -10.31 30.63
N SER A 18 -10.01 -11.60 30.29
CA SER A 18 -8.75 -12.30 30.04
C SER A 18 -9.00 -13.55 29.20
N LEU A 19 -8.06 -13.78 28.27
CA LEU A 19 -7.83 -15.00 27.47
C LEU A 19 -8.71 -15.21 26.23
N MET A 20 -8.13 -14.93 25.07
CA MET A 20 -8.17 -15.88 23.94
C MET A 20 -6.88 -15.81 23.12
N PHE A 21 -6.01 -16.79 23.32
CA PHE A 21 -5.26 -17.45 22.25
C PHE A 21 -5.35 -18.97 22.48
N ALA A 22 -5.54 -19.69 21.38
CA ALA A 22 -5.51 -21.14 21.17
C ALA A 22 -6.75 -21.99 21.55
N SER A 23 -7.48 -22.47 20.53
CA SER A 23 -7.56 -23.90 20.20
C SER A 23 -8.49 -24.15 18.99
N ILE A 24 -7.92 -24.78 17.96
CA ILE A 24 -8.63 -25.48 16.88
C ILE A 24 -8.82 -26.94 17.34
N ALA A 25 -10.05 -27.48 17.23
CA ALA A 25 -10.36 -28.80 16.63
C ALA A 25 -11.75 -29.33 17.03
N SER A 26 -12.47 -29.78 15.99
CA SER A 26 -13.52 -30.83 15.92
C SER A 26 -14.78 -30.75 16.79
N ALA A 27 -15.94 -30.68 16.13
CA ALA A 27 -17.07 -31.54 16.46
C ALA A 27 -17.99 -31.70 15.23
N GLU A 28 -18.31 -32.95 14.94
CA GLU A 28 -19.12 -33.43 13.83
C GLU A 28 -20.60 -33.07 13.92
N SER A 29 -21.22 -33.18 12.74
CA SER A 29 -22.64 -33.16 12.39
C SER A 29 -23.57 -33.97 13.29
N THR A 30 -24.80 -33.48 13.47
CA THR A 30 -26.02 -34.32 13.37
C THR A 30 -27.31 -33.49 13.23
N GLU A 31 -27.97 -33.73 12.08
CA GLU A 31 -29.40 -33.98 11.85
C GLU A 31 -30.55 -32.96 12.11
N ILE A 32 -31.19 -32.63 10.97
CA ILE A 32 -32.62 -32.78 10.62
C ILE A 32 -33.65 -31.78 11.20
N SER A 33 -34.28 -31.03 10.28
CA SER A 33 -35.73 -30.84 10.27
C SER A 33 -36.26 -30.16 8.98
N LYS A 34 -36.97 -30.96 8.17
CA LYS A 34 -38.26 -30.68 7.48
C LYS A 34 -38.35 -29.49 6.49
N HIS A 35 -38.66 -29.75 5.22
CA HIS A 35 -40.05 -29.83 4.77
C HIS A 35 -40.20 -30.23 3.29
N THR A 36 -41.19 -31.08 3.09
CA THR A 36 -41.72 -31.66 1.86
C THR A 36 -42.37 -30.60 0.97
N VAL A 37 -42.05 -30.57 -0.32
CA VAL A 37 -43.00 -30.14 -1.36
C VAL A 37 -42.92 -31.12 -2.54
N THR A 38 -44.13 -31.52 -2.92
CA THR A 38 -44.59 -32.52 -3.87
C THR A 38 -44.10 -32.37 -5.31
N ALA A 39 -43.93 -33.53 -5.94
CA ALA A 39 -43.57 -33.77 -7.33
C ALA A 39 -44.60 -33.25 -8.35
N PHE A 40 -44.10 -32.88 -9.53
CA PHE A 40 -44.79 -33.03 -10.81
C PHE A 40 -43.83 -33.61 -11.86
N SER A 41 -44.43 -34.28 -12.84
CA SER A 41 -43.97 -35.45 -13.59
C SER A 41 -42.90 -35.26 -14.67
N GLN A 42 -42.18 -36.36 -14.92
CA GLN A 42 -41.36 -36.65 -16.09
C GLN A 42 -42.09 -36.41 -17.43
N ALA A 43 -41.36 -35.83 -18.39
CA ALA A 43 -41.53 -36.11 -19.81
C ALA A 43 -40.12 -36.25 -20.43
N ASP A 44 -39.86 -37.42 -21.00
CA ASP A 44 -38.67 -37.72 -21.81
C ASP A 44 -38.67 -36.87 -23.08
N VAL A 45 -37.57 -36.15 -23.34
CA VAL A 45 -37.14 -35.80 -24.71
C VAL A 45 -35.62 -35.89 -24.77
N THR A 46 -35.16 -36.91 -25.47
CA THR A 46 -33.79 -37.07 -25.98
C THR A 46 -33.44 -35.90 -26.91
N GLY A 47 -32.35 -35.19 -26.63
CA GLY A 47 -31.80 -34.18 -27.52
C GLY A 47 -30.51 -33.57 -26.97
N SER A 48 -29.38 -33.98 -27.54
CA SER A 48 -28.10 -33.30 -27.40
C SER A 48 -28.27 -31.80 -27.69
N THR A 49 -28.05 -30.95 -26.70
CA THR A 49 -28.07 -29.50 -26.86
C THR A 49 -26.73 -28.94 -26.41
N GLU A 50 -25.97 -28.43 -27.37
CA GLU A 50 -24.90 -27.48 -27.16
C GLU A 50 -25.47 -26.30 -26.35
N LEU A 51 -25.00 -26.14 -25.12
CA LEU A 51 -25.31 -24.98 -24.29
C LEU A 51 -24.37 -23.84 -24.69
N GLN A 52 -24.97 -22.83 -25.30
CA GLN A 52 -24.32 -21.57 -25.68
C GLN A 52 -23.88 -20.79 -24.43
N SER A 53 -22.58 -20.52 -24.34
CA SER A 53 -21.95 -19.59 -23.41
C SER A 53 -22.22 -18.14 -23.85
N SER A 54 -23.40 -17.58 -23.57
CA SER A 54 -23.85 -16.32 -24.18
C SER A 54 -23.61 -15.04 -23.35
N GLY A 55 -22.66 -15.02 -22.40
CA GLY A 55 -22.35 -13.82 -21.60
C GLY A 55 -21.05 -13.09 -21.97
N LEU A 56 -20.07 -13.82 -22.53
CA LEU A 56 -18.74 -13.29 -22.88
C LEU A 56 -18.62 -12.91 -24.38
N VAL A 57 -19.65 -13.14 -25.19
CA VAL A 57 -19.59 -13.03 -26.66
C VAL A 57 -20.01 -11.64 -27.17
N ASP A 58 -20.62 -10.79 -26.34
CA ASP A 58 -21.21 -9.50 -26.76
C ASP A 58 -20.36 -8.25 -26.47
N ALA A 59 -19.09 -8.39 -26.05
CA ALA A 59 -18.18 -7.23 -26.07
C ALA A 59 -17.86 -6.85 -27.54
N PRO A 60 -17.43 -5.62 -27.84
CA PRO A 60 -17.08 -5.22 -29.20
C PRO A 60 -15.75 -5.87 -29.62
N TRP A 61 -15.80 -7.17 -29.88
CA TRP A 61 -14.66 -7.98 -30.28
C TRP A 61 -14.37 -7.69 -31.76
N SER A 62 -13.19 -7.12 -32.06
CA SER A 62 -12.68 -7.10 -33.43
C SER A 62 -12.56 -8.53 -33.95
N ALA A 63 -12.70 -8.75 -35.26
CA ALA A 63 -12.43 -10.06 -35.87
C ALA A 63 -11.05 -10.57 -35.39
N GLY A 64 -11.05 -11.60 -34.54
CA GLY A 64 -9.87 -12.04 -33.81
C GLY A 64 -8.74 -12.50 -34.73
N THR A 65 -7.51 -12.47 -34.21
CA THR A 65 -6.38 -13.10 -34.92
C THR A 65 -6.67 -14.60 -35.06
N PRO A 66 -6.52 -15.20 -36.26
CA PRO A 66 -6.74 -16.62 -36.44
C PRO A 66 -5.91 -17.48 -35.47
N LEU A 67 -6.52 -18.54 -34.91
CA LEU A 67 -5.88 -19.37 -33.88
C LEU A 67 -4.57 -20.02 -34.36
N ASP A 68 -4.48 -20.39 -35.63
CA ASP A 68 -3.27 -20.92 -36.25
C ASP A 68 -2.13 -19.90 -36.28
N VAL A 69 -2.44 -18.61 -36.47
CA VAL A 69 -1.47 -17.52 -36.38
C VAL A 69 -0.97 -17.38 -34.94
N LEU A 70 -1.86 -17.39 -33.95
CA LEU A 70 -1.48 -17.30 -32.53
C LEU A 70 -0.63 -18.49 -32.06
N LYS A 71 -0.96 -19.71 -32.51
CA LYS A 71 -0.14 -20.91 -32.25
C LYS A 71 1.24 -20.80 -32.87
N ASN A 72 1.32 -20.31 -34.11
CA ASN A 72 2.60 -20.07 -34.77
C ASN A 72 3.42 -19.02 -34.02
N ASP A 73 2.81 -17.89 -33.65
CA ASP A 73 3.45 -16.82 -32.88
C ASP A 73 4.02 -17.33 -31.55
N PHE A 74 3.22 -18.07 -30.79
CA PHE A 74 3.64 -18.67 -29.53
C PHE A 74 4.85 -19.59 -29.69
N SER A 75 4.89 -20.39 -30.77
CA SER A 75 6.00 -21.31 -31.02
C SER A 75 7.35 -20.61 -31.23
N ILE A 76 7.36 -19.36 -31.71
CA ILE A 76 8.59 -18.59 -31.92
C ILE A 76 9.30 -18.33 -30.59
N PHE A 77 8.57 -18.09 -29.50
CA PHE A 77 9.16 -17.81 -28.18
C PHE A 77 9.96 -18.99 -27.62
N TYR A 78 9.60 -20.22 -27.99
CA TYR A 78 10.27 -21.45 -27.54
C TYR A 78 11.34 -21.97 -28.53
N LYS A 79 11.59 -21.26 -29.63
CA LYS A 79 12.56 -21.71 -30.64
C LYS A 79 13.97 -21.81 -30.04
N ASP A 80 14.60 -22.97 -30.21
CA ASP A 80 15.91 -23.35 -29.64
C ASP A 80 16.01 -23.31 -28.10
N LEU A 81 14.86 -23.23 -27.41
CA LEU A 81 14.76 -23.29 -25.96
C LEU A 81 14.10 -24.61 -25.55
N GLN A 82 14.68 -25.27 -24.54
CA GLN A 82 14.01 -26.40 -23.91
C GLN A 82 12.86 -25.93 -23.03
N ALA A 83 13.05 -24.83 -22.31
CA ALA A 83 12.09 -24.19 -21.44
C ALA A 83 12.47 -22.71 -21.22
N ILE A 84 11.53 -21.93 -20.70
CA ILE A 84 11.78 -20.54 -20.30
C ILE A 84 12.14 -20.53 -18.81
N PRO A 85 13.30 -19.95 -18.40
CA PRO A 85 13.69 -19.86 -17.00
C PRO A 85 12.83 -18.86 -16.24
N TYR A 86 12.65 -19.11 -14.95
CA TYR A 86 11.99 -18.16 -14.06
C TYR A 86 12.95 -17.05 -13.62
N PHE A 87 12.49 -15.80 -13.69
CA PHE A 87 13.13 -14.65 -13.09
C PHE A 87 12.15 -13.94 -12.16
N ALA A 88 12.62 -13.58 -10.97
CA ALA A 88 11.81 -12.83 -10.01
C ALA A 88 11.41 -11.47 -10.61
N GLY A 89 10.13 -11.12 -10.45
CA GLY A 89 9.54 -9.97 -11.10
C GLY A 89 8.03 -9.86 -10.91
N GLY A 90 7.44 -8.81 -11.47
CA GLY A 90 6.00 -8.53 -11.46
C GLY A 90 5.18 -9.51 -12.30
N GLY A 91 3.88 -9.58 -12.04
CA GLY A 91 2.94 -10.33 -12.87
C GLY A 91 2.47 -9.53 -14.07
N VAL A 92 2.05 -10.24 -15.12
CA VAL A 92 1.42 -9.66 -16.31
C VAL A 92 0.18 -10.46 -16.67
N ALA A 93 -0.70 -9.93 -17.51
CA ALA A 93 -1.79 -10.71 -18.09
C ALA A 93 -2.13 -10.31 -19.53
N ALA A 94 -2.56 -11.29 -20.31
CA ALA A 94 -3.24 -11.10 -21.57
C ALA A 94 -4.73 -10.82 -21.33
N VAL A 95 -5.23 -9.69 -21.83
CA VAL A 95 -6.62 -9.24 -21.65
C VAL A 95 -7.40 -9.09 -22.97
N GLY A 96 -6.73 -8.81 -24.09
CA GLY A 96 -7.35 -8.68 -25.42
C GLY A 96 -7.34 -9.98 -26.23
N ASP A 97 -8.19 -10.10 -27.27
CA ASP A 97 -8.29 -11.32 -28.10
C ASP A 97 -7.03 -11.67 -28.91
N ALA A 98 -6.24 -10.66 -29.22
CA ALA A 98 -4.99 -10.82 -29.94
C ALA A 98 -3.79 -11.01 -29.00
N ALA A 99 -4.05 -11.16 -27.70
CA ALA A 99 -3.06 -11.34 -26.66
C ALA A 99 -3.01 -12.79 -26.17
N PHE A 100 -1.83 -13.23 -25.75
CA PHE A 100 -1.61 -14.55 -25.18
C PHE A 100 -0.47 -14.51 -24.15
N ASN A 101 -0.51 -15.43 -23.20
CA ASN A 101 0.58 -15.61 -22.24
C ASN A 101 1.69 -16.47 -22.87
N ILE A 102 2.93 -16.25 -22.47
CA ILE A 102 4.10 -16.98 -22.98
C ILE A 102 4.70 -17.88 -21.90
N HIS A 103 4.86 -17.35 -20.69
CA HIS A 103 5.48 -18.05 -19.56
C HIS A 103 4.67 -17.81 -18.28
N VAL A 104 4.31 -18.90 -17.60
CA VAL A 104 3.43 -18.89 -16.42
C VAL A 104 4.01 -19.78 -15.32
N PRO A 105 5.02 -19.32 -14.58
CA PRO A 105 5.62 -20.09 -13.48
C PRO A 105 4.64 -20.31 -12.33
N ASP A 106 3.82 -19.29 -12.03
CA ASP A 106 2.74 -19.33 -11.04
C ASP A 106 1.61 -18.40 -11.47
N ILE A 107 1.93 -17.11 -11.62
CA ILE A 107 1.16 -16.13 -12.39
C ILE A 107 1.88 -15.86 -13.72
N PRO A 108 1.20 -15.35 -14.76
CA PRO A 108 1.89 -15.07 -16.02
C PRO A 108 2.99 -14.02 -15.79
N ALA A 109 4.19 -14.30 -16.31
CA ALA A 109 5.37 -13.46 -16.16
C ALA A 109 5.80 -12.80 -17.49
N ILE A 110 5.33 -13.36 -18.61
CA ILE A 110 5.50 -12.78 -19.95
C ILE A 110 4.20 -12.98 -20.73
N SER A 111 3.71 -11.92 -21.37
CA SER A 111 2.57 -11.94 -22.28
C SER A 111 2.87 -11.10 -23.52
N ALA A 112 2.20 -11.41 -24.62
CA ALA A 112 2.39 -10.73 -25.90
C ALA A 112 1.05 -10.48 -26.59
N ALA A 113 1.00 -9.47 -27.46
CA ALA A 113 -0.18 -9.14 -28.22
C ALA A 113 0.15 -8.59 -29.61
N ARG A 114 -0.72 -8.90 -30.58
CA ARG A 114 -0.78 -8.15 -31.85
C ARG A 114 -1.68 -6.95 -31.68
N TYR A 115 -1.26 -5.79 -32.22
CA TYR A 115 -2.04 -4.56 -32.11
C TYR A 115 -1.86 -3.69 -33.36
N GLY A 116 -2.98 -3.45 -34.08
CA GLY A 116 -2.94 -2.89 -35.42
C GLY A 116 -2.10 -3.77 -36.35
N LYS A 117 -1.03 -3.20 -36.95
CA LYS A 117 -0.04 -3.95 -37.74
C LYS A 117 1.18 -4.39 -36.94
N GLY A 118 1.32 -3.90 -35.70
CA GLY A 118 2.50 -4.13 -34.86
C GLY A 118 2.30 -5.22 -33.82
N ARG A 119 3.30 -5.34 -32.95
CA ARG A 119 3.42 -6.38 -31.94
C ARG A 119 4.02 -5.82 -30.67
N ILE A 120 3.58 -6.33 -29.54
CA ILE A 120 4.09 -5.92 -28.24
C ILE A 120 4.30 -7.12 -27.32
N VAL A 121 5.40 -7.10 -26.56
CA VAL A 121 5.69 -8.03 -25.48
C VAL A 121 5.78 -7.25 -24.17
N VAL A 122 5.17 -7.77 -23.10
CA VAL A 122 5.38 -7.32 -21.73
C VAL A 122 5.96 -8.46 -20.90
N ALA A 123 6.99 -8.15 -20.11
CA ALA A 123 7.62 -9.07 -19.19
C ALA A 123 7.78 -8.41 -17.82
N GLY A 124 7.44 -9.15 -16.77
CA GLY A 124 7.55 -8.69 -15.39
C GLY A 124 8.98 -8.66 -14.84
N SER A 125 9.98 -9.01 -15.66
CA SER A 125 11.38 -8.86 -15.28
C SER A 125 12.27 -8.44 -16.45
N LYS A 126 13.25 -7.57 -16.16
CA LYS A 126 14.28 -7.14 -17.12
C LYS A 126 15.11 -8.32 -17.63
N GLU A 127 15.29 -9.36 -16.81
CA GLU A 127 16.06 -10.55 -17.18
C GLU A 127 15.42 -11.36 -18.31
N TYR A 128 14.10 -11.25 -18.51
CA TYR A 128 13.42 -11.89 -19.64
C TYR A 128 13.78 -11.26 -21.00
N PHE A 129 14.33 -10.04 -20.99
CA PHE A 129 14.81 -9.34 -22.18
C PHE A 129 16.26 -8.85 -22.00
N ASN A 130 17.15 -9.72 -21.54
CA ASN A 130 18.55 -9.39 -21.34
C ASN A 130 19.36 -9.56 -22.64
N LEU A 131 19.73 -8.44 -23.26
CA LEU A 131 20.57 -8.39 -24.47
C LEU A 131 22.07 -8.22 -24.19
N SER A 132 22.49 -8.16 -22.92
CA SER A 132 23.87 -7.87 -22.53
C SER A 132 24.80 -9.09 -22.66
N GLU A 133 26.12 -8.88 -22.56
CA GLU A 133 27.10 -9.97 -22.51
C GLU A 133 26.96 -10.87 -21.26
N SER A 134 26.30 -10.38 -20.22
CA SER A 134 26.08 -11.11 -18.96
C SER A 134 24.89 -12.07 -19.01
N ALA A 135 24.07 -12.00 -20.07
CA ALA A 135 22.90 -12.84 -20.23
C ALA A 135 23.29 -14.32 -20.32
N GLY A 136 22.64 -15.18 -19.53
CA GLY A 136 22.75 -16.63 -19.68
C GLY A 136 22.24 -17.11 -21.05
N ASP A 137 22.58 -18.33 -21.45
CA ASP A 137 22.20 -18.90 -22.76
C ASP A 137 20.67 -18.87 -23.00
N ALA A 138 19.89 -19.29 -22.00
CA ALA A 138 18.42 -19.29 -22.11
C ALA A 138 17.84 -17.87 -22.20
N ALA A 139 18.33 -16.93 -21.38
CA ALA A 139 17.90 -15.52 -21.43
C ALA A 139 18.23 -14.87 -22.78
N SER A 140 19.44 -15.12 -23.30
CA SER A 140 19.90 -14.62 -24.60
C SER A 140 19.02 -15.14 -25.76
N LYS A 141 18.70 -16.44 -25.75
CA LYS A 141 17.82 -17.06 -26.76
C LYS A 141 16.39 -16.54 -26.67
N LEU A 142 15.87 -16.32 -25.46
CA LEU A 142 14.55 -15.73 -25.27
C LEU A 142 14.49 -14.30 -25.80
N ALA A 143 15.45 -13.44 -25.45
CA ALA A 143 15.52 -12.08 -25.96
C ALA A 143 15.63 -12.04 -27.50
N ARG A 144 16.41 -12.97 -28.08
CA ARG A 144 16.47 -13.19 -29.54
C ARG A 144 15.10 -13.56 -30.12
N ASN A 145 14.38 -14.49 -29.50
CA ASN A 145 13.07 -14.94 -29.96
C ASN A 145 12.01 -13.83 -29.85
N ILE A 146 12.07 -13.00 -28.80
CA ILE A 146 11.23 -11.81 -28.64
C ILE A 146 11.48 -10.84 -29.80
N LEU A 147 12.74 -10.48 -30.07
CA LEU A 147 13.08 -9.59 -31.19
C LEU A 147 12.67 -10.18 -32.54
N TRP A 148 12.85 -11.49 -32.72
CA TRP A 148 12.39 -12.18 -33.91
C TRP A 148 10.89 -11.99 -34.08
N TRP A 149 10.08 -12.37 -33.10
CA TRP A 149 8.63 -12.25 -33.20
C TRP A 149 8.19 -10.79 -33.38
N LEU A 150 8.78 -9.83 -32.66
CA LEU A 150 8.43 -8.41 -32.79
C LEU A 150 8.70 -7.85 -34.19
N THR A 151 9.67 -8.41 -34.91
CA THR A 151 10.14 -7.88 -36.21
C THR A 151 9.74 -8.75 -37.40
N ASP A 152 8.99 -9.83 -37.18
CA ASP A 152 8.66 -10.80 -38.22
C ASP A 152 7.41 -10.41 -39.02
N ASP A 153 7.53 -9.64 -40.10
CA ASP A 153 6.42 -9.48 -41.07
C ASP A 153 6.94 -9.09 -42.47
N ALA A 154 6.21 -9.51 -43.52
CA ALA A 154 6.52 -9.21 -44.91
C ALA A 154 6.35 -7.71 -45.27
N SER A 155 5.69 -6.93 -44.41
CA SER A 155 5.43 -5.50 -44.59
C SER A 155 6.55 -4.58 -44.04
N THR A 156 7.55 -5.15 -43.39
CA THR A 156 8.74 -4.43 -42.91
C THR A 156 9.80 -4.31 -44.01
N ASN A 157 10.60 -3.23 -43.98
CA ASN A 157 11.73 -3.09 -44.90
C ASN A 157 12.72 -4.25 -44.73
N GLN A 158 12.77 -5.17 -45.71
CA GLN A 158 13.67 -6.33 -45.73
C GLN A 158 15.13 -5.98 -46.11
N GLY A 159 15.47 -4.69 -46.14
CA GLY A 159 16.84 -4.24 -46.35
C GLY A 159 17.37 -4.51 -47.75
N GLN A 160 16.56 -4.27 -48.79
CA GLN A 160 17.07 -4.32 -50.16
C GLN A 160 18.01 -3.13 -50.42
N GLY A 161 19.32 -3.39 -50.40
CA GLY A 161 20.37 -2.46 -50.83
C GLY A 161 21.14 -1.70 -49.74
N ASN A 162 20.83 -1.90 -48.44
CA ASN A 162 21.47 -1.18 -47.32
C ASN A 162 22.02 -2.14 -46.24
N ASP A 163 22.87 -1.63 -45.35
CA ASP A 163 23.38 -2.28 -44.12
C ASP A 163 22.33 -2.42 -43.00
N ARG A 164 21.06 -2.19 -43.33
CA ARG A 164 19.93 -2.21 -42.39
C ARG A 164 18.80 -3.08 -42.90
N THR A 165 18.16 -3.76 -41.97
CA THR A 165 16.91 -4.52 -42.16
C THR A 165 16.01 -4.28 -40.95
N ASN A 166 14.71 -4.43 -41.12
CA ASN A 166 13.74 -4.39 -40.02
C ASN A 166 13.25 -5.80 -39.64
N ARG A 167 13.91 -6.85 -40.12
CA ARG A 167 13.72 -8.23 -39.66
C ARG A 167 14.96 -8.70 -38.91
N TYR A 168 14.81 -9.10 -37.65
CA TYR A 168 15.95 -9.54 -36.85
C TYR A 168 16.58 -10.84 -37.37
N GLU A 169 15.78 -11.73 -37.94
CA GLU A 169 16.23 -12.96 -38.61
C GLU A 169 17.20 -12.64 -39.77
N ASP A 170 16.84 -11.71 -40.66
CA ASP A 170 17.71 -11.28 -41.76
C ASP A 170 19.05 -10.72 -41.24
N ALA A 171 19.02 -10.01 -40.11
CA ALA A 171 20.21 -9.42 -39.50
C ALA A 171 21.14 -10.47 -38.89
N LEU A 172 20.60 -11.60 -38.42
CA LEU A 172 21.38 -12.74 -37.93
C LEU A 172 22.02 -13.53 -39.09
N GLU A 173 21.32 -13.66 -40.23
CA GLU A 173 21.79 -14.45 -41.37
C GLU A 173 22.76 -13.71 -42.30
N GLN A 174 22.66 -12.38 -42.39
CA GLN A 174 23.40 -11.57 -43.36
C GLN A 174 24.48 -10.71 -42.67
N PRO A 175 25.78 -11.06 -42.82
CA PRO A 175 26.86 -10.33 -42.18
C PRO A 175 26.85 -8.83 -42.54
N GLY A 176 26.89 -7.97 -41.52
CA GLY A 176 26.90 -6.52 -41.68
C GLY A 176 25.52 -5.87 -41.71
N LYS A 177 24.42 -6.64 -41.75
CA LYS A 177 23.07 -6.08 -41.55
C LYS A 177 22.75 -5.93 -40.06
N LYS A 178 22.07 -4.84 -39.71
CA LYS A 178 21.59 -4.59 -38.35
C LYS A 178 20.14 -4.15 -38.32
N ILE A 179 19.43 -4.50 -37.24
CA ILE A 179 18.18 -3.83 -36.86
C ILE A 179 18.46 -2.60 -36.01
N ARG A 180 17.50 -1.68 -35.94
CA ARG A 180 17.54 -0.56 -34.98
C ARG A 180 16.57 -0.78 -33.84
N LEU A 181 17.09 -0.77 -32.62
CA LEU A 181 16.33 -0.81 -31.37
C LEU A 181 16.40 0.57 -30.72
N ILE A 182 15.27 1.25 -30.54
CA ILE A 182 15.20 2.61 -29.97
C ILE A 182 14.75 2.59 -28.51
N THR A 183 15.29 3.47 -27.67
CA THR A 183 14.89 3.57 -26.26
C THR A 183 15.23 4.92 -25.62
N THR A 184 14.48 5.30 -24.58
CA THR A 184 14.84 6.33 -23.61
C THR A 184 15.60 5.77 -22.40
N SER A 185 15.67 4.45 -22.25
CA SER A 185 16.24 3.80 -21.07
C SER A 185 17.76 3.89 -21.06
N ASP A 186 18.32 4.36 -19.96
CA ASP A 186 19.77 4.34 -19.76
C ASP A 186 20.29 2.96 -19.35
N GLU A 187 19.42 2.11 -18.79
CA GLU A 187 19.76 0.81 -18.24
C GLU A 187 19.87 -0.31 -19.30
N LEU A 188 19.25 -0.12 -20.47
CA LEU A 188 19.29 -1.14 -21.52
C LEU A 188 20.70 -1.24 -22.13
N MET A 189 21.32 -2.39 -21.95
CA MET A 189 22.62 -2.74 -22.51
C MET A 189 22.49 -3.80 -23.59
N VAL A 190 23.20 -3.61 -24.71
CA VAL A 190 23.21 -4.54 -25.85
C VAL A 190 24.62 -5.04 -26.09
N ASN A 191 24.79 -6.36 -26.16
CA ASN A 191 26.04 -7.01 -26.51
C ASN A 191 26.47 -6.54 -27.92
N PRO A 192 27.70 -6.00 -28.07
CA PRO A 192 28.18 -5.44 -29.34
C PRO A 192 28.29 -6.47 -30.48
N HIS A 193 28.26 -7.77 -30.17
CA HIS A 193 28.26 -8.86 -31.15
C HIS A 193 26.88 -9.16 -31.74
N LEU A 194 25.79 -8.64 -31.14
CA LEU A 194 24.45 -8.78 -31.70
C LEU A 194 24.27 -7.83 -32.89
N PRO A 195 23.50 -8.21 -33.93
CA PRO A 195 23.27 -7.36 -35.10
C PRO A 195 22.21 -6.28 -34.81
N ILE A 196 22.46 -5.48 -33.78
CA ILE A 196 21.56 -4.45 -33.24
C ILE A 196 22.32 -3.12 -33.18
N GLU A 197 21.74 -2.07 -33.76
CA GLU A 197 22.09 -0.67 -33.52
C GLU A 197 21.15 -0.15 -32.43
N LEU A 198 21.67 0.03 -31.20
CA LEU A 198 20.93 0.66 -30.12
C LEU A 198 20.90 2.19 -30.33
N VAL A 199 19.71 2.76 -30.43
CA VAL A 199 19.48 4.20 -30.61
C VAL A 199 18.90 4.75 -29.31
N LYS A 200 19.74 5.41 -28.51
CA LYS A 200 19.28 6.12 -27.31
C LYS A 200 18.79 7.52 -27.67
N ILE A 201 17.67 7.91 -27.08
CA ILE A 201 17.04 9.22 -27.25
C ILE A 201 16.69 9.80 -25.89
N ASP A 202 16.67 11.13 -25.77
CA ASP A 202 16.39 11.78 -24.49
C ASP A 202 14.88 11.78 -24.15
N SER A 203 14.01 11.73 -25.17
CA SER A 203 12.55 11.78 -25.01
C SER A 203 11.86 11.28 -26.28
N TRP A 204 10.73 10.57 -26.14
CA TRP A 204 10.00 9.99 -27.27
C TRP A 204 9.46 11.04 -28.25
N ASP A 205 9.12 12.24 -27.76
CA ASP A 205 8.67 13.38 -28.58
C ASP A 205 9.76 14.01 -29.46
N SER A 206 11.04 13.74 -29.19
CA SER A 206 12.16 14.30 -29.96
C SER A 206 12.37 13.60 -31.31
N VAL A 207 11.69 12.48 -31.54
CA VAL A 207 11.89 11.62 -32.71
C VAL A 207 10.56 11.31 -33.39
N ASN A 208 10.55 11.41 -34.72
CA ASN A 208 9.46 10.84 -35.51
C ASN A 208 9.57 9.31 -35.52
N LEU A 209 8.81 8.65 -34.63
CA LEU A 209 8.75 7.19 -34.53
C LEU A 209 8.17 6.58 -35.81
N ASN A 210 9.00 5.82 -36.52
CA ASN A 210 8.66 5.19 -37.78
C ASN A 210 9.09 3.72 -37.78
N PRO A 211 8.16 2.75 -37.89
CA PRO A 211 8.47 1.32 -37.97
C PRO A 211 9.38 0.93 -39.15
N GLN A 212 9.44 1.77 -40.19
CA GLN A 212 10.36 1.56 -41.31
C GLN A 212 11.80 1.97 -40.99
N LYS A 213 12.03 2.72 -39.91
CA LYS A 213 13.36 3.18 -39.46
C LYS A 213 13.85 2.45 -38.21
N TYR A 214 12.95 2.20 -37.26
CA TYR A 214 13.22 1.53 -36.00
C TYR A 214 12.40 0.25 -35.96
N ALA A 215 13.09 -0.89 -35.96
CA ALA A 215 12.45 -2.20 -36.04
C ALA A 215 11.71 -2.54 -34.74
N ALA A 216 12.29 -2.15 -33.60
CA ALA A 216 11.67 -2.30 -32.30
C ALA A 216 12.00 -1.11 -31.37
N ALA A 217 11.18 -0.93 -30.34
CA ALA A 217 11.40 0.01 -29.25
C ALA A 217 11.38 -0.71 -27.89
N TYR A 218 12.30 -0.36 -27.00
CA TYR A 218 12.28 -0.77 -25.59
C TYR A 218 11.73 0.39 -24.75
N VAL A 219 10.65 0.14 -24.03
CA VAL A 219 9.93 1.12 -23.20
C VAL A 219 9.87 0.60 -21.76
N ASP A 220 10.08 1.46 -20.78
CA ASP A 220 10.05 1.13 -19.36
C ASP A 220 9.08 2.05 -18.58
N HIS A 221 9.05 1.92 -17.25
CA HIS A 221 8.15 2.71 -16.39
C HIS A 221 8.37 4.23 -16.42
N THR A 222 9.46 4.72 -17.03
CA THR A 222 9.75 6.16 -17.13
C THR A 222 8.93 6.88 -18.21
N MET A 223 8.18 6.13 -19.02
CA MET A 223 7.27 6.65 -20.04
C MET A 223 6.29 7.68 -19.45
N LYS A 224 6.17 8.84 -20.12
CA LYS A 224 5.29 9.93 -19.70
C LYS A 224 3.99 9.92 -20.48
N GLU A 225 2.96 10.57 -19.94
CA GLU A 225 1.63 10.65 -20.57
C GLU A 225 1.68 11.24 -21.99
N LYS A 226 2.56 12.23 -22.22
CA LYS A 226 2.75 12.86 -23.54
C LYS A 226 3.29 11.90 -24.62
N ASP A 227 3.91 10.78 -24.22
CA ASP A 227 4.53 9.82 -25.15
C ASP A 227 3.52 8.79 -25.68
N LEU A 228 2.34 8.69 -25.02
CA LEU A 228 1.35 7.65 -25.25
C LEU A 228 0.88 7.55 -26.69
N GLU A 229 0.48 8.68 -27.29
CA GLU A 229 -0.06 8.70 -28.66
C GLU A 229 1.00 8.34 -29.71
N ALA A 230 2.25 8.79 -29.52
CA ALA A 230 3.34 8.49 -30.45
C ALA A 230 3.70 7.00 -30.47
N LEU A 231 3.78 6.37 -29.29
CA LEU A 231 4.06 4.95 -29.14
C LEU A 231 2.87 4.07 -29.60
N ASP A 232 1.63 4.48 -29.32
CA ASP A 232 0.43 3.83 -29.84
C ASP A 232 0.40 3.83 -31.37
N GLN A 233 0.66 4.99 -31.99
CA GLN A 233 0.72 5.11 -33.44
C GLN A 233 1.85 4.26 -34.06
N TYR A 234 3.01 4.23 -33.41
CA TYR A 234 4.15 3.41 -33.82
C TYR A 234 3.76 1.92 -33.86
N LEU A 235 3.12 1.39 -32.80
CA LEU A 235 2.59 0.03 -32.78
C LEU A 235 1.57 -0.20 -33.89
N ARG A 236 0.52 0.63 -33.98
CA ARG A 236 -0.56 0.46 -34.97
C ARG A 236 -0.03 0.43 -36.41
N SER A 237 1.08 1.11 -36.67
CA SER A 237 1.73 1.23 -37.98
C SER A 237 2.69 0.10 -38.32
N GLY A 238 2.91 -0.87 -37.42
CA GLY A 238 3.78 -2.03 -37.65
C GLY A 238 5.03 -2.10 -36.78
N GLY A 239 5.17 -1.21 -35.80
CA GLY A 239 6.30 -1.22 -34.87
C GLY A 239 6.24 -2.37 -33.87
N GLY A 240 7.41 -2.85 -33.43
CA GLY A 240 7.55 -3.78 -32.32
C GLY A 240 7.87 -3.05 -31.02
N ILE A 241 7.17 -3.33 -29.92
CA ILE A 241 7.53 -2.83 -28.59
C ILE A 241 7.84 -3.99 -27.64
N VAL A 242 8.87 -3.83 -26.82
CA VAL A 242 9.11 -4.66 -25.64
C VAL A 242 9.08 -3.77 -24.40
N VAL A 243 8.34 -4.22 -23.39
CA VAL A 243 8.31 -3.66 -22.05
C VAL A 243 8.81 -4.75 -21.11
N ALA A 244 9.95 -4.54 -20.46
CA ALA A 244 10.49 -5.48 -19.50
C ALA A 244 10.92 -4.72 -18.25
N ASP A 245 10.14 -4.85 -17.18
CA ASP A 245 10.34 -4.08 -15.96
C ASP A 245 9.83 -4.85 -14.74
N ASN A 246 10.51 -4.69 -13.60
CA ASN A 246 10.14 -5.35 -12.36
C ASN A 246 8.98 -4.66 -11.65
N LEU A 247 8.81 -3.33 -11.86
CA LEU A 247 7.78 -2.43 -11.29
C LEU A 247 7.57 -2.47 -9.76
N SER A 248 8.29 -3.33 -9.03
CA SER A 248 8.15 -3.62 -7.60
C SER A 248 8.46 -2.45 -6.64
N GLY A 249 8.55 -1.23 -7.14
CA GLY A 249 8.88 -0.04 -6.35
C GLY A 249 8.10 1.23 -6.70
N ILE A 250 7.09 1.16 -7.58
CA ILE A 250 6.42 2.38 -8.10
C ILE A 250 5.06 2.67 -7.43
N GLU A 251 4.41 1.69 -6.82
CA GLU A 251 3.09 1.87 -6.19
C GLU A 251 3.18 2.52 -4.80
N GLY A 252 4.29 2.28 -4.09
CA GLY A 252 4.53 2.84 -2.77
C GLY A 252 5.11 4.25 -2.84
N ILE A 253 4.39 5.25 -2.33
CA ILE A 253 5.01 6.51 -1.93
C ILE A 253 5.67 6.28 -0.57
N THR A 254 6.98 6.39 -0.54
CA THR A 254 7.79 6.29 0.66
C THR A 254 8.37 7.66 1.01
N ARG A 255 9.02 7.77 2.16
CA ARG A 255 9.77 8.96 2.57
C ARG A 255 10.83 9.40 1.54
N ASP A 256 11.37 8.45 0.77
CA ASP A 256 12.45 8.67 -0.18
C ASP A 256 11.92 8.83 -1.61
N THR A 257 10.58 8.81 -1.79
CA THR A 257 9.97 9.04 -3.11
C THR A 257 10.27 10.48 -3.56
N PRO A 258 10.86 10.68 -4.75
CA PRO A 258 11.13 12.02 -5.28
C PRO A 258 9.88 12.89 -5.33
N GLU A 259 10.04 14.18 -5.00
CA GLU A 259 8.95 15.18 -5.04
C GLU A 259 8.23 15.17 -6.40
N GLU A 260 8.96 15.06 -7.51
CA GLU A 260 8.37 14.98 -8.86
C GLU A 260 7.32 13.87 -8.99
N ILE A 261 7.57 12.70 -8.40
CA ILE A 261 6.63 11.57 -8.43
C ILE A 261 5.41 11.87 -7.57
N VAL A 262 5.61 12.45 -6.38
CA VAL A 262 4.50 12.86 -5.50
C VAL A 262 3.60 13.89 -6.20
N LEU A 263 4.20 14.88 -6.88
CA LEU A 263 3.45 15.91 -7.61
C LEU A 263 2.76 15.35 -8.86
N GLN A 264 3.37 14.40 -9.55
CA GLN A 264 2.75 13.70 -10.68
C GLN A 264 1.52 12.93 -10.23
N VAL A 265 1.66 12.11 -9.18
CA VAL A 265 0.61 11.25 -8.61
C VAL A 265 -0.46 12.08 -7.88
N GLY A 266 -0.10 13.24 -7.34
CA GLY A 266 -1.02 14.19 -6.72
C GLY A 266 -1.48 13.80 -5.32
N ASN A 267 -0.79 12.88 -4.64
CA ASN A 267 -1.10 12.46 -3.28
C ASN A 267 0.14 11.86 -2.58
N LEU A 268 0.02 11.57 -1.28
CA LEU A 268 1.07 10.96 -0.44
C LEU A 268 0.73 9.53 0.02
N ARG A 269 -0.24 8.87 -0.62
CA ARG A 269 -0.76 7.53 -0.29
C ARG A 269 -0.17 6.42 -1.18
N GLY A 270 0.18 6.75 -2.41
CA GLY A 270 0.64 5.76 -3.38
C GLY A 270 0.20 6.08 -4.80
N ALA A 271 0.91 5.51 -5.76
CA ALA A 271 0.51 5.51 -7.16
C ALA A 271 -0.29 4.24 -7.47
N ARG A 272 -1.20 4.30 -8.44
CA ARG A 272 -1.96 3.14 -8.93
C ARG A 272 -1.65 2.86 -10.38
N LEU A 273 -1.35 1.59 -10.72
CA LEU A 273 -1.14 1.16 -12.11
C LEU A 273 -2.30 1.58 -13.02
N SER A 274 -3.54 1.37 -12.60
CA SER A 274 -4.75 1.68 -13.38
C SER A 274 -4.93 3.17 -13.72
N ARG A 275 -4.20 4.09 -13.07
CA ARG A 275 -4.43 5.53 -13.21
C ARG A 275 -3.17 6.34 -13.53
N ASP A 276 -2.08 6.07 -12.83
CA ASP A 276 -0.95 7.01 -12.70
C ASP A 276 0.20 6.72 -13.67
N PHE A 277 0.17 5.60 -14.39
CA PHE A 277 1.26 5.13 -15.25
C PHE A 277 0.85 5.08 -16.73
N ALA A 278 1.50 5.90 -17.56
CA ALA A 278 1.25 5.95 -19.00
C ALA A 278 1.59 4.62 -19.70
N ILE A 279 2.60 3.89 -19.22
CA ILE A 279 2.97 2.57 -19.75
C ILE A 279 1.84 1.56 -19.58
N GLN A 280 1.11 1.61 -18.46
CA GLN A 280 -0.03 0.72 -18.20
C GLN A 280 -1.18 1.00 -19.18
N LYS A 281 -1.45 2.28 -19.48
CA LYS A 281 -2.42 2.69 -20.50
C LYS A 281 -2.06 2.16 -21.89
N LEU A 282 -0.79 2.29 -22.31
CA LEU A 282 -0.30 1.76 -23.59
C LEU A 282 -0.49 0.24 -23.69
N LEU A 283 -0.12 -0.48 -22.63
CA LEU A 283 -0.31 -1.93 -22.55
C LEU A 283 -1.79 -2.30 -22.65
N ASN A 284 -2.65 -1.60 -21.91
CA ASN A 284 -4.09 -1.84 -21.89
C ASN A 284 -4.72 -1.63 -23.28
N ARG A 285 -4.34 -0.57 -24.01
CA ARG A 285 -4.76 -0.37 -25.41
C ARG A 285 -4.42 -1.56 -26.30
N ALA A 286 -3.25 -2.14 -26.09
CA ALA A 286 -2.76 -3.29 -26.85
C ALA A 286 -3.28 -4.65 -26.34
N GLY A 287 -4.13 -4.67 -25.30
CA GLY A 287 -4.70 -5.90 -24.75
C GLY A 287 -3.78 -6.64 -23.78
N LEU A 288 -2.85 -5.93 -23.13
CA LEU A 288 -1.95 -6.43 -22.09
C LEU A 288 -2.09 -5.62 -20.80
N THR A 289 -1.63 -6.17 -19.67
CA THR A 289 -1.65 -5.47 -18.39
C THR A 289 -0.50 -5.93 -17.49
N LEU A 290 -0.01 -5.02 -16.65
CA LEU A 290 0.84 -5.34 -15.49
C LEU A 290 -0.05 -5.62 -14.28
N MET A 291 0.41 -6.46 -13.36
CA MET A 291 -0.29 -6.81 -12.11
C MET A 291 0.45 -6.18 -10.90
N ASN A 292 -0.25 -5.86 -9.80
CA ASN A 292 0.40 -5.31 -8.59
C ASN A 292 1.20 -6.37 -7.80
N ARG A 293 1.15 -7.65 -8.22
CA ARG A 293 1.81 -8.76 -7.53
C ARG A 293 2.79 -9.47 -8.45
N GLY A 294 3.96 -9.83 -7.91
CA GLY A 294 4.94 -10.71 -8.55
C GLY A 294 4.71 -12.19 -8.27
N SER A 295 5.44 -13.05 -8.99
CA SER A 295 5.43 -14.49 -8.72
C SER A 295 6.12 -14.80 -7.38
N GLU A 296 5.48 -15.59 -6.52
CA GLU A 296 6.06 -16.09 -5.25
C GLU A 296 6.81 -17.42 -5.43
N SER A 297 6.86 -17.92 -6.66
CA SER A 297 7.35 -19.24 -6.96
C SER A 297 8.87 -19.29 -7.04
N SER A 298 9.47 -20.29 -6.39
CA SER A 298 10.84 -20.73 -6.66
C SER A 298 10.87 -21.89 -7.69
N VAL A 299 9.74 -22.19 -8.33
CA VAL A 299 9.61 -23.33 -9.25
C VAL A 299 10.35 -23.01 -10.54
N GLY A 300 11.20 -23.96 -10.95
CA GLY A 300 12.07 -23.84 -12.11
C GLY A 300 11.35 -23.85 -13.46
N GLU A 301 12.16 -23.74 -14.51
CA GLU A 301 11.85 -23.78 -15.94
C GLU A 301 10.54 -24.49 -16.31
N SER A 302 9.66 -23.81 -17.06
CA SER A 302 8.38 -24.37 -17.54
C SER A 302 8.35 -24.51 -19.07
N VAL A 303 7.74 -25.59 -19.56
CA VAL A 303 7.37 -25.75 -20.98
C VAL A 303 5.85 -25.76 -21.07
N LEU A 304 5.27 -24.82 -21.82
CA LEU A 304 3.83 -24.73 -22.03
C LEU A 304 3.50 -25.01 -23.50
N THR A 305 2.41 -25.72 -23.78
CA THR A 305 1.74 -25.64 -25.08
C THR A 305 0.97 -24.32 -25.19
N TYR A 306 0.57 -23.96 -26.41
CA TYR A 306 -0.30 -22.79 -26.60
C TYR A 306 -1.60 -22.92 -25.79
N GLU A 307 -2.22 -24.11 -25.80
CA GLU A 307 -3.45 -24.38 -25.05
C GLU A 307 -3.26 -24.15 -23.55
N GLN A 308 -2.19 -24.71 -22.97
CA GLN A 308 -1.87 -24.50 -21.56
C GLN A 308 -1.66 -23.02 -21.25
N ALA A 309 -0.93 -22.29 -22.10
CA ALA A 309 -0.73 -20.86 -21.89
C ALA A 309 -2.04 -20.05 -22.02
N ASN A 310 -2.91 -20.45 -22.94
CA ASN A 310 -4.22 -19.84 -23.16
C ASN A 310 -5.23 -20.15 -22.04
N ASP A 311 -5.09 -21.27 -21.33
CA ASP A 311 -5.88 -21.55 -20.13
C ASP A 311 -5.62 -20.52 -19.02
N HIS A 312 -4.45 -19.87 -19.03
CA HIS A 312 -4.12 -18.75 -18.16
C HIS A 312 -4.57 -17.37 -18.67
N HIS A 313 -5.23 -17.28 -19.83
CA HIS A 313 -5.78 -16.01 -20.32
C HIS A 313 -6.89 -15.52 -19.36
N ILE A 314 -6.97 -14.20 -19.11
CA ILE A 314 -7.90 -13.68 -18.08
C ILE A 314 -9.36 -14.06 -18.38
N LYS A 315 -9.76 -14.04 -19.65
CA LYS A 315 -11.11 -14.42 -20.07
C LYS A 315 -11.46 -15.85 -19.67
N THR A 316 -10.52 -16.79 -19.83
CA THR A 316 -10.68 -18.18 -19.39
C THR A 316 -10.84 -18.24 -17.88
N ARG A 317 -10.01 -17.49 -17.13
CA ARG A 317 -10.10 -17.45 -15.66
C ARG A 317 -11.38 -16.81 -15.15
N LEU A 318 -11.88 -15.77 -15.81
CA LEU A 318 -13.17 -15.15 -15.48
C LEU A 318 -14.32 -16.13 -15.73
N ALA A 319 -14.32 -16.83 -16.86
CA ALA A 319 -15.31 -17.88 -17.15
C ALA A 319 -15.28 -18.99 -16.10
N GLN A 320 -14.10 -19.53 -15.80
CA GLN A 320 -13.93 -20.58 -14.78
C GLN A 320 -14.34 -20.11 -13.39
N GLY A 321 -14.00 -18.87 -13.00
CA GLY A 321 -14.42 -18.30 -11.72
C GLY A 321 -15.94 -18.23 -11.59
N LYS A 322 -16.62 -17.79 -12.65
CA LYS A 322 -18.09 -17.76 -12.72
C LYS A 322 -18.68 -19.18 -12.66
N GLU A 323 -18.17 -20.11 -13.46
CA GLU A 323 -18.64 -21.51 -13.49
C GLU A 323 -18.45 -22.22 -12.14
N VAL A 324 -17.38 -21.90 -11.39
CA VAL A 324 -17.20 -22.43 -10.02
C VAL A 324 -18.26 -21.89 -9.08
N GLU A 325 -18.55 -20.59 -9.13
CA GLU A 325 -19.58 -19.98 -8.28
C GLU A 325 -21.00 -20.45 -8.62
N GLU A 326 -21.25 -20.77 -9.89
CA GLU A 326 -22.49 -21.41 -10.36
C GLU A 326 -22.56 -22.91 -10.01
N GLY A 327 -21.45 -23.52 -9.59
CA GLY A 327 -21.35 -24.94 -9.24
C GLY A 327 -21.25 -25.89 -10.44
N THR A 328 -20.96 -25.36 -11.63
CA THR A 328 -20.82 -26.14 -12.88
C THR A 328 -19.48 -26.87 -12.93
N ILE A 329 -18.43 -26.29 -12.35
CA ILE A 329 -17.12 -26.93 -12.16
C ILE A 329 -16.64 -26.76 -10.72
N THR A 330 -15.62 -27.52 -10.34
CA THR A 330 -14.92 -27.42 -9.05
C THR A 330 -13.51 -26.85 -9.23
N TYR A 331 -12.92 -26.32 -8.16
CA TYR A 331 -11.54 -25.83 -8.21
C TYR A 331 -10.52 -26.91 -8.64
N ASP A 332 -10.78 -28.19 -8.37
CA ASP A 332 -9.91 -29.28 -8.79
C ASP A 332 -9.84 -29.44 -10.32
N GLN A 333 -10.90 -29.03 -11.03
CA GLN A 333 -10.99 -29.04 -12.49
C GLN A 333 -10.31 -27.81 -13.14
N ILE A 334 -9.87 -26.84 -12.35
CA ILE A 334 -9.09 -25.70 -12.82
C ILE A 334 -7.61 -26.06 -12.79
N ASP A 335 -6.94 -25.99 -13.94
CA ASP A 335 -5.49 -26.11 -14.02
C ASP A 335 -4.84 -24.79 -13.61
N ILE A 336 -4.48 -24.66 -12.32
CA ILE A 336 -3.87 -23.45 -11.74
C ILE A 336 -2.90 -23.84 -10.61
N GLY A 337 -1.70 -23.27 -10.68
CA GLY A 337 -0.59 -23.59 -9.78
C GLY A 337 0.09 -24.93 -10.10
N PRO A 338 1.15 -25.29 -9.35
CA PRO A 338 1.90 -26.53 -9.59
C PRO A 338 1.05 -27.80 -9.46
N PRO A 339 1.47 -28.93 -10.07
CA PRO A 339 0.82 -30.22 -9.90
C PRO A 339 0.62 -30.60 -8.43
N GLY A 340 -0.59 -31.03 -8.07
CA GLY A 340 -0.95 -31.38 -6.69
C GLY A 340 -1.38 -30.20 -5.79
N THR A 341 -1.52 -28.99 -6.35
CA THR A 341 -2.06 -27.84 -5.60
C THR A 341 -3.49 -28.15 -5.10
N PRO A 342 -3.75 -28.03 -3.78
CA PRO A 342 -5.06 -28.34 -3.21
C PRO A 342 -6.11 -27.26 -3.58
N ALA A 343 -7.39 -27.65 -3.60
CA ALA A 343 -8.52 -26.81 -4.02
C ALA A 343 -8.56 -25.42 -3.34
N ASN A 344 -8.29 -25.32 -2.03
CA ASN A 344 -8.27 -24.04 -1.31
C ASN A 344 -7.15 -23.11 -1.80
N LYS A 345 -5.99 -23.65 -2.17
CA LYS A 345 -4.90 -22.87 -2.77
C LYS A 345 -5.19 -22.49 -4.21
N LYS A 346 -5.87 -23.35 -4.96
CA LYS A 346 -6.39 -22.99 -6.30
C LYS A 346 -7.40 -21.85 -6.23
N GLN A 347 -8.29 -21.86 -5.24
CA GLN A 347 -9.24 -20.79 -4.97
C GLN A 347 -8.55 -19.45 -4.67
N GLU A 348 -7.59 -19.43 -3.73
CA GLU A 348 -6.80 -18.23 -3.41
C GLU A 348 -6.08 -17.69 -4.66
N ARG A 349 -5.42 -18.57 -5.43
CA ARG A 349 -4.71 -18.20 -6.66
C ARG A 349 -5.64 -17.64 -7.73
N LEU A 350 -6.81 -18.26 -7.93
CA LEU A 350 -7.81 -17.77 -8.88
C LEU A 350 -8.25 -16.36 -8.50
N TYR A 351 -8.59 -16.12 -7.24
CA TYR A 351 -8.93 -14.78 -6.76
C TYR A 351 -7.81 -13.78 -7.05
N HIS A 352 -6.56 -14.11 -6.73
CA HIS A 352 -5.44 -13.21 -7.00
C HIS A 352 -5.27 -12.88 -8.49
N ILE A 353 -5.33 -13.87 -9.38
CA ILE A 353 -5.23 -13.61 -10.82
C ILE A 353 -6.36 -12.67 -11.27
N LEU A 354 -7.60 -12.93 -10.86
CA LEU A 354 -8.74 -12.10 -11.22
C LEU A 354 -8.62 -10.69 -10.63
N ASN A 355 -8.34 -10.59 -9.33
CA ASN A 355 -8.25 -9.34 -8.59
C ASN A 355 -7.16 -8.44 -9.14
N GLU A 356 -5.92 -8.93 -9.21
CA GLU A 356 -4.78 -8.13 -9.65
C GLU A 356 -4.92 -7.72 -11.13
N THR A 357 -5.53 -8.55 -11.96
CA THR A 357 -5.75 -8.20 -13.37
C THR A 357 -6.81 -7.11 -13.52
N LEU A 358 -7.95 -7.25 -12.82
CA LEU A 358 -9.04 -6.27 -12.90
C LEU A 358 -8.65 -4.94 -12.24
N GLU A 359 -8.00 -4.99 -11.09
CA GLU A 359 -7.60 -3.81 -10.30
C GLU A 359 -6.66 -2.86 -11.06
N THR A 360 -5.84 -3.38 -11.97
CA THR A 360 -4.85 -2.59 -12.73
C THR A 360 -5.36 -2.11 -14.08
N LEU A 361 -6.61 -2.42 -14.45
CA LEU A 361 -7.18 -1.96 -15.71
C LEU A 361 -7.43 -0.45 -15.69
N SER A 362 -6.83 0.27 -16.62
CA SER A 362 -7.28 1.62 -16.98
C SER A 362 -8.50 1.56 -17.90
N SER A 363 -9.19 2.70 -18.05
CA SER A 363 -10.30 2.88 -19.00
C SER A 363 -9.89 2.65 -20.47
N GLU A 364 -8.59 2.62 -20.75
CA GLU A 364 -8.03 2.32 -22.08
C GLU A 364 -8.03 0.82 -22.41
N SER A 365 -8.31 -0.05 -21.43
CA SER A 365 -8.37 -1.49 -21.62
C SER A 365 -9.66 -1.90 -22.35
N PRO A 366 -9.59 -2.82 -23.34
CA PRO A 366 -10.79 -3.38 -23.96
C PRO A 366 -11.66 -4.19 -22.96
N LEU A 367 -11.09 -4.62 -21.84
CA LEU A 367 -11.81 -5.36 -20.79
C LEU A 367 -12.53 -4.45 -19.79
N TYR A 368 -12.17 -3.15 -19.73
CA TYR A 368 -12.66 -2.24 -18.69
C TYR A 368 -14.19 -2.06 -18.74
N ALA A 369 -14.73 -1.75 -19.92
CA ALA A 369 -16.18 -1.53 -20.08
C ALA A 369 -17.02 -2.78 -19.75
N TRP A 370 -16.49 -3.96 -20.08
CA TRP A 370 -17.09 -5.23 -19.67
C TRP A 370 -17.05 -5.40 -18.15
N ALA A 371 -15.90 -5.16 -17.52
CA ALA A 371 -15.75 -5.31 -16.07
C ALA A 371 -16.66 -4.35 -15.30
N ASP A 372 -16.77 -3.10 -15.76
CA ASP A 372 -17.67 -2.10 -15.18
C ASP A 372 -19.14 -2.51 -15.31
N THR A 373 -19.54 -2.99 -16.49
CA THR A 373 -20.91 -3.49 -16.71
C THR A 373 -21.22 -4.73 -15.87
N GLU A 374 -20.34 -5.73 -15.87
CA GLU A 374 -20.53 -6.98 -15.12
C GLU A 374 -20.58 -6.68 -13.62
N ALA A 375 -19.63 -5.90 -13.10
CA ALA A 375 -19.61 -5.53 -11.68
C ALA A 375 -20.80 -4.62 -11.29
N GLY A 376 -21.31 -3.83 -12.23
CA GLY A 376 -22.53 -3.04 -12.08
C GLY A 376 -23.79 -3.90 -11.98
N SER A 377 -23.80 -5.08 -12.61
CA SER A 377 -24.91 -6.03 -12.61
C SER A 377 -24.97 -6.92 -11.36
N LEU A 378 -23.86 -7.04 -10.64
CA LEU A 378 -23.80 -7.82 -9.40
C LEU A 378 -24.65 -7.18 -8.30
N PRO A 379 -25.30 -7.98 -7.44
CA PRO A 379 -25.95 -7.46 -6.24
C PRO A 379 -24.92 -6.73 -5.36
N PRO A 380 -25.34 -5.76 -4.52
CA PRO A 380 -24.44 -5.15 -3.56
C PRO A 380 -23.74 -6.20 -2.67
N ALA A 381 -22.46 -5.99 -2.38
CA ALA A 381 -21.68 -6.86 -1.51
C ALA A 381 -22.25 -6.87 -0.09
N GLU A 382 -22.39 -8.06 0.49
CA GLU A 382 -22.80 -8.23 1.88
C GLU A 382 -21.55 -8.31 2.77
N PHE A 383 -21.41 -7.36 3.70
CA PHE A 383 -20.30 -7.36 4.66
C PHE A 383 -20.65 -8.17 5.93
N PRO A 384 -19.70 -8.96 6.49
CA PRO A 384 -18.31 -9.03 6.08
C PRO A 384 -18.04 -9.97 4.88
N VAL A 385 -17.24 -9.50 3.94
CA VAL A 385 -16.75 -10.27 2.80
C VAL A 385 -15.51 -11.06 3.21
N GLN A 386 -15.52 -12.37 2.97
CA GLN A 386 -14.32 -13.22 3.07
C GLN A 386 -13.62 -13.22 1.72
N LYS A 387 -12.47 -12.54 1.62
CA LYS A 387 -11.85 -12.14 0.35
C LYS A 387 -11.73 -13.26 -0.68
N PHE A 388 -11.26 -14.43 -0.25
CA PHE A 388 -11.01 -15.57 -1.14
C PHE A 388 -12.25 -16.40 -1.44
N GLN A 389 -13.35 -16.23 -0.71
CA GLN A 389 -14.63 -16.82 -1.08
C GLN A 389 -15.15 -16.13 -2.34
N GLN A 390 -15.92 -16.83 -3.17
CA GLN A 390 -16.45 -16.29 -4.43
C GLN A 390 -15.42 -15.44 -5.21
N PRO A 391 -14.31 -16.06 -5.70
CA PRO A 391 -13.21 -15.35 -6.36
C PRO A 391 -13.61 -14.40 -7.48
N TYR A 392 -14.62 -14.76 -8.27
CA TYR A 392 -15.10 -13.98 -9.40
C TYR A 392 -15.91 -12.77 -8.91
N THR A 393 -16.94 -13.00 -8.09
CA THR A 393 -17.78 -11.93 -7.54
C THR A 393 -16.96 -10.93 -6.72
N ASN A 394 -16.06 -11.41 -5.85
CA ASN A 394 -15.26 -10.54 -4.99
C ASN A 394 -14.17 -9.75 -5.75
N ALA A 395 -13.62 -10.29 -6.83
CA ALA A 395 -12.69 -9.54 -7.68
C ALA A 395 -13.42 -8.39 -8.42
N LEU A 396 -14.64 -8.61 -8.89
CA LEU A 396 -15.48 -7.58 -9.51
C LEU A 396 -15.97 -6.53 -8.50
N HIS A 397 -16.27 -6.93 -7.27
CA HIS A 397 -16.52 -5.97 -6.19
C HIS A 397 -15.28 -5.11 -5.90
N ASN A 398 -14.10 -5.74 -5.77
CA ASN A 398 -12.87 -4.98 -5.59
C ASN A 398 -12.61 -4.02 -6.74
N PHE A 399 -12.83 -4.46 -7.99
CA PHE A 399 -12.72 -3.60 -9.16
C PHE A 399 -13.52 -2.30 -8.99
N ARG A 400 -14.79 -2.36 -8.57
CA ARG A 400 -15.59 -1.15 -8.32
C ARG A 400 -15.07 -0.33 -7.14
N PHE A 401 -14.67 -1.01 -6.05
CA PHE A 401 -14.13 -0.34 -4.87
C PHE A 401 -12.78 0.33 -5.11
N SER A 402 -11.98 -0.15 -6.06
CA SER A 402 -10.67 0.42 -6.38
C SER A 402 -10.73 1.49 -7.48
N HIS A 403 -11.74 1.45 -8.36
CA HIS A 403 -11.84 2.36 -9.51
C HIS A 403 -12.79 3.55 -9.32
N PHE A 404 -13.46 3.69 -8.17
CA PHE A 404 -14.25 4.90 -7.92
C PHE A 404 -13.34 6.14 -7.99
N THR A 405 -13.89 7.23 -8.50
CA THR A 405 -13.21 8.53 -8.61
C THR A 405 -14.00 9.59 -7.84
N LEU A 406 -13.60 10.85 -7.94
CA LEU A 406 -14.38 11.99 -7.46
C LEU A 406 -15.25 12.62 -8.57
N ASP A 407 -15.63 11.86 -9.60
CA ASP A 407 -16.45 12.34 -10.72
C ASP A 407 -17.76 13.01 -10.23
N PRO A 408 -18.08 14.23 -10.69
CA PRO A 408 -19.30 14.94 -10.27
C PRO A 408 -20.61 14.17 -10.53
N ALA A 409 -20.63 13.22 -11.47
CA ALA A 409 -21.78 12.40 -11.82
C ALA A 409 -22.00 11.19 -10.90
N ASN A 410 -21.12 10.96 -9.91
CA ASN A 410 -21.26 9.85 -8.97
C ASN A 410 -22.62 9.86 -8.24
N GLU A 411 -23.24 8.69 -8.16
CA GLU A 411 -24.40 8.46 -7.30
C GLU A 411 -23.97 8.07 -5.88
N LYS A 412 -24.88 8.23 -4.92
CA LYS A 412 -24.66 7.76 -3.54
C LYS A 412 -24.47 6.24 -3.55
N SER A 413 -23.35 5.78 -3.00
CA SER A 413 -23.07 4.36 -2.83
C SER A 413 -24.08 3.72 -1.87
N PRO A 414 -24.55 2.48 -2.12
CA PRO A 414 -25.40 1.77 -1.17
C PRO A 414 -24.69 1.46 0.16
N TYR A 415 -23.36 1.57 0.21
CA TYR A 415 -22.57 1.32 1.42
C TYR A 415 -22.31 2.57 2.26
N ALA A 416 -22.59 3.77 1.73
CA ALA A 416 -22.23 5.04 2.36
C ALA A 416 -22.85 5.21 3.76
N ASP A 417 -24.10 4.77 3.94
CA ASP A 417 -24.81 4.87 5.23
C ASP A 417 -24.30 3.88 6.28
N ALA A 418 -23.78 2.74 5.84
CA ALA A 418 -23.14 1.77 6.73
C ALA A 418 -21.74 2.24 7.14
N PHE A 419 -20.97 2.78 6.20
CA PHE A 419 -19.68 3.41 6.45
C PHE A 419 -19.29 4.36 5.30
N PRO A 420 -18.83 5.60 5.56
CA PRO A 420 -18.55 6.20 6.88
C PRO A 420 -19.78 6.43 7.77
N GLY A 421 -20.97 6.50 7.20
CA GLY A 421 -22.21 6.73 7.95
C GLY A 421 -23.15 7.70 7.21
N ALA A 422 -24.40 7.69 7.62
CA ALA A 422 -25.43 8.53 7.01
C ALA A 422 -25.21 10.02 7.29
N VAL A 423 -25.53 10.85 6.30
CA VAL A 423 -25.67 12.31 6.44
C VAL A 423 -27.15 12.63 6.51
N SER A 424 -27.56 13.41 7.51
CA SER A 424 -28.93 13.83 7.72
C SER A 424 -29.44 14.69 6.55
N GLU A 425 -30.70 14.54 6.18
CA GLU A 425 -31.36 15.44 5.22
C GLU A 425 -31.49 16.87 5.75
N GLU A 426 -31.42 17.05 7.08
CA GLU A 426 -31.45 18.34 7.76
C GLU A 426 -30.05 18.97 7.92
N ALA A 427 -29.00 18.33 7.39
CA ALA A 427 -27.65 18.87 7.46
C ALA A 427 -27.58 20.25 6.77
N VAL A 428 -26.96 21.21 7.46
CA VAL A 428 -26.80 22.57 6.94
C VAL A 428 -25.79 22.54 5.81
N ILE A 429 -26.24 22.86 4.60
CA ILE A 429 -25.36 22.99 3.43
C ILE A 429 -24.75 24.38 3.39
N VAL A 430 -23.42 24.42 3.40
CA VAL A 430 -22.62 25.63 3.34
C VAL A 430 -22.24 25.93 1.90
N ASN A 431 -22.34 27.21 1.53
CA ASN A 431 -21.86 27.73 0.27
C ASN A 431 -20.85 28.85 0.52
N ASP A 432 -19.87 28.95 -0.35
CA ASP A 432 -18.83 29.96 -0.39
C ASP A 432 -18.00 30.03 0.91
N ARG A 433 -17.77 28.88 1.57
CA ARG A 433 -16.86 28.80 2.71
C ARG A 433 -15.45 29.07 2.23
N GLU A 434 -14.86 30.13 2.74
CA GLU A 434 -13.45 30.45 2.52
C GLU A 434 -12.57 29.63 3.46
N VAL A 435 -11.65 28.84 2.89
CA VAL A 435 -10.64 28.07 3.62
C VAL A 435 -9.27 28.57 3.20
N GLU A 436 -8.51 29.08 4.16
CA GLU A 436 -7.10 29.44 3.94
C GLU A 436 -6.23 28.18 3.94
N VAL A 437 -5.39 28.06 2.92
CA VAL A 437 -4.37 27.02 2.77
C VAL A 437 -3.01 27.68 2.91
N ASP A 438 -2.24 27.25 3.91
CA ASP A 438 -0.87 27.68 4.10
C ASP A 438 0.09 26.77 3.32
N PHE A 439 0.81 27.34 2.37
CA PHE A 439 1.86 26.64 1.62
C PHE A 439 3.24 26.83 2.25
N ASP A 440 3.36 27.67 3.28
CA ASP A 440 4.60 27.87 4.01
C ASP A 440 4.73 26.83 5.13
N PHE A 441 5.08 25.60 4.74
CA PHE A 441 5.31 24.50 5.66
C PHE A 441 6.72 23.92 5.51
N PRO A 442 7.35 23.49 6.61
CA PRO A 442 8.70 22.96 6.56
C PRO A 442 8.73 21.57 5.92
N ASN A 443 9.82 21.25 5.22
CA ASN A 443 10.16 19.86 4.96
C ASN A 443 10.53 19.20 6.29
N THR A 444 9.80 18.16 6.70
CA THR A 444 9.96 17.50 8.01
C THR A 444 10.97 16.35 8.01
N MET A 445 11.60 16.03 6.87
CA MET A 445 12.51 14.90 6.73
C MET A 445 13.75 14.96 7.63
N TYR A 446 14.20 16.17 8.02
CA TYR A 446 15.34 16.37 8.93
C TYR A 446 15.10 15.82 10.35
N THR A 447 13.85 15.55 10.72
CA THR A 447 13.51 14.98 12.03
C THR A 447 13.80 13.48 12.10
N HIS A 448 13.94 12.82 10.94
CA HIS A 448 14.00 11.35 10.76
C HIS A 448 12.75 10.58 11.21
N ALA A 449 11.70 11.31 11.64
CA ALA A 449 10.37 10.85 12.01
C ALA A 449 9.50 10.51 10.77
N LEU A 450 8.29 10.00 10.99
CA LEU A 450 7.30 9.83 9.92
C LEU A 450 6.84 11.22 9.42
N PRO A 451 6.82 11.45 8.09
CA PRO A 451 6.49 12.77 7.54
C PRO A 451 5.01 13.10 7.72
N SER A 452 4.72 14.36 8.06
CA SER A 452 3.36 14.88 8.00
C SER A 452 2.91 15.00 6.53
N LYS A 453 1.64 14.69 6.26
CA LYS A 453 1.02 14.93 4.94
C LYS A 453 0.36 16.33 4.84
N ASN A 454 0.47 17.17 5.86
CA ASN A 454 -0.05 18.56 5.92
C ASN A 454 -1.51 18.71 5.43
N TRP A 455 -2.43 17.89 5.96
CA TRP A 455 -3.85 18.03 5.65
C TRP A 455 -4.45 19.24 6.34
N ILE A 456 -5.03 20.16 5.56
CA ILE A 456 -5.79 21.31 6.08
C ILE A 456 -7.26 20.89 6.25
N SER A 457 -7.73 20.88 7.50
CA SER A 457 -9.14 20.64 7.85
C SER A 457 -9.99 21.84 7.41
N THR A 458 -11.14 21.55 6.81
CA THR A 458 -12.08 22.57 6.31
C THR A 458 -13.27 22.79 7.24
N GLY A 459 -13.51 21.87 8.19
CA GLY A 459 -14.76 21.78 8.96
C GLY A 459 -15.98 21.40 8.10
N LEU A 460 -15.76 20.90 6.89
CA LEU A 460 -16.81 20.54 5.93
C LEU A 460 -16.78 19.06 5.60
N TYR A 461 -17.98 18.48 5.45
CA TYR A 461 -18.19 17.10 5.05
C TYR A 461 -18.88 17.06 3.69
N ALA A 462 -18.34 16.30 2.74
CA ALA A 462 -18.98 16.03 1.46
C ALA A 462 -20.12 15.00 1.66
N PRO A 463 -21.39 15.37 1.46
CA PRO A 463 -22.47 14.39 1.50
C PRO A 463 -22.31 13.36 0.37
N PRO A 464 -22.61 12.08 0.60
CA PRO A 464 -22.39 11.03 -0.40
C PRO A 464 -23.26 11.26 -1.65
N GLY A 465 -22.65 11.20 -2.83
CA GLY A 465 -23.35 11.38 -4.11
C GLY A 465 -23.79 12.82 -4.39
N LYS A 466 -23.24 13.82 -3.68
CA LYS A 466 -23.52 15.25 -3.90
C LYS A 466 -22.28 15.97 -4.42
N VAL A 467 -22.53 16.93 -5.32
CA VAL A 467 -21.47 17.74 -5.92
C VAL A 467 -21.00 18.81 -4.94
N ILE A 468 -19.69 18.87 -4.76
CA ILE A 468 -18.95 19.94 -4.09
C ILE A 468 -18.25 20.77 -5.15
N THR A 469 -18.38 22.08 -5.05
CA THR A 469 -17.68 23.02 -5.93
C THR A 469 -16.52 23.67 -5.19
N LEU A 470 -15.33 23.65 -5.77
CA LEU A 470 -14.14 24.33 -5.26
C LEU A 470 -13.70 25.42 -6.24
N GLU A 471 -13.58 26.65 -5.77
CA GLU A 471 -13.01 27.76 -6.54
C GLU A 471 -11.60 28.03 -6.04
N VAL A 472 -10.62 27.77 -6.91
CA VAL A 472 -9.20 27.88 -6.62
C VAL A 472 -8.65 29.14 -7.28
N PRO A 473 -7.99 30.05 -6.53
CA PRO A 473 -7.52 31.30 -7.09
C PRO A 473 -6.31 31.12 -8.02
N GLU A 474 -6.07 32.13 -8.86
CA GLU A 474 -4.89 32.20 -9.72
C GLU A 474 -3.58 32.11 -8.94
N GLY A 475 -2.57 31.47 -9.52
CA GLY A 475 -1.24 31.30 -8.92
C GLY A 475 -1.12 30.20 -7.86
N VAL A 476 -2.20 29.44 -7.62
CA VAL A 476 -2.18 28.21 -6.80
C VAL A 476 -1.82 27.02 -7.67
N GLU A 477 -0.73 26.35 -7.32
CA GLU A 477 -0.27 25.11 -7.96
C GLU A 477 -0.05 24.04 -6.90
N HIS A 478 -0.02 22.76 -7.32
CA HIS A 478 0.28 21.62 -6.44
C HIS A 478 -0.65 21.47 -5.23
N LEU A 479 -1.91 21.88 -5.39
CA LEU A 479 -2.95 21.66 -4.40
C LEU A 479 -3.76 20.41 -4.78
N THR A 480 -4.13 19.61 -3.79
CA THR A 480 -5.03 18.46 -3.95
C THR A 480 -6.22 18.60 -3.00
N VAL A 481 -7.42 18.27 -3.49
CA VAL A 481 -8.56 17.97 -2.62
C VAL A 481 -8.60 16.48 -2.33
N GLN A 482 -8.81 16.10 -1.08
CA GLN A 482 -9.10 14.74 -0.65
C GLN A 482 -10.46 14.70 0.02
N ILE A 483 -11.26 13.66 -0.27
CA ILE A 483 -12.50 13.38 0.45
C ILE A 483 -12.33 12.09 1.26
N GLY A 484 -12.49 12.21 2.58
CA GLY A 484 -12.44 11.14 3.57
C GLY A 484 -11.14 11.11 4.39
N SER A 485 -11.26 10.65 5.64
CA SER A 485 -10.18 10.62 6.65
C SER A 485 -9.55 9.24 6.85
N HIS A 486 -10.28 8.18 6.47
CA HIS A 486 -9.95 6.78 6.76
C HIS A 486 -8.91 6.24 5.77
N ASP A 487 -7.64 6.47 6.07
CA ASP A 487 -6.53 6.22 5.13
C ASP A 487 -6.28 4.73 4.86
N ASP A 488 -6.85 3.84 5.69
CA ASP A 488 -6.64 2.40 5.60
C ASP A 488 -7.18 1.76 4.33
N ASP A 489 -6.29 1.03 3.66
CA ASP A 489 -6.56 0.16 2.53
C ASP A 489 -6.75 -1.28 2.99
N LEU A 490 -7.99 -1.78 2.89
CA LEU A 490 -8.30 -3.15 3.34
C LEU A 490 -8.15 -4.20 2.24
N ARG A 491 -7.75 -3.86 1.01
CA ARG A 491 -7.62 -4.82 -0.11
C ARG A 491 -6.64 -5.96 0.23
N GLY A 492 -5.59 -5.63 0.99
CA GLY A 492 -4.64 -6.60 1.53
C GLY A 492 -5.23 -7.57 2.57
N SER A 493 -6.30 -7.18 3.29
CA SER A 493 -6.93 -8.01 4.33
C SER A 493 -7.60 -9.26 3.77
N GLY A 494 -7.59 -10.37 4.52
CA GLY A 494 -8.34 -11.58 4.19
C GLY A 494 -9.86 -11.45 4.40
N LYS A 495 -10.29 -10.43 5.14
CA LYS A 495 -11.70 -10.15 5.48
C LYS A 495 -11.97 -8.65 5.38
N TRP A 496 -13.03 -8.27 4.67
CA TRP A 496 -13.53 -6.89 4.63
C TRP A 496 -14.82 -6.80 5.44
N GLY A 497 -14.83 -5.96 6.47
CA GLY A 497 -15.99 -5.59 7.28
C GLY A 497 -16.67 -4.30 6.82
N ARG A 498 -16.02 -3.56 5.92
CA ARG A 498 -16.54 -2.41 5.19
C ARG A 498 -15.92 -2.39 3.79
N VAL A 499 -16.38 -1.46 2.94
CA VAL A 499 -15.74 -1.18 1.64
C VAL A 499 -14.24 -0.96 1.86
N PRO A 500 -13.35 -1.62 1.08
CA PRO A 500 -11.92 -1.62 1.36
C PRO A 500 -11.25 -0.26 1.12
N LEU A 501 -11.81 0.57 0.23
CA LEU A 501 -11.34 1.91 -0.07
C LEU A 501 -12.52 2.87 -0.14
N ILE A 502 -12.44 3.98 0.59
CA ILE A 502 -13.47 5.04 0.59
C ILE A 502 -12.91 6.46 0.46
N VAL A 503 -11.59 6.60 0.45
CA VAL A 503 -10.89 7.88 0.33
C VAL A 503 -10.30 8.01 -1.07
N ASN A 504 -10.56 9.13 -1.73
CA ASN A 504 -9.96 9.48 -3.01
C ASN A 504 -9.63 10.98 -3.07
N HIS A 505 -8.88 11.37 -4.08
CA HIS A 505 -8.32 12.71 -4.24
C HIS A 505 -8.33 13.16 -5.69
N GLN A 506 -8.25 14.47 -5.87
CA GLN A 506 -8.13 15.11 -7.17
C GLN A 506 -7.17 16.30 -7.08
N LYS A 507 -6.23 16.39 -8.03
CA LYS A 507 -5.37 17.56 -8.19
C LYS A 507 -6.22 18.76 -8.60
N LEU A 508 -5.93 19.89 -8.00
CA LEU A 508 -6.57 21.17 -8.27
C LEU A 508 -5.61 22.09 -9.02
N THR A 509 -6.16 22.83 -9.97
CA THR A 509 -5.53 23.93 -10.68
C THR A 509 -6.34 25.21 -10.45
N PRO A 510 -5.85 26.41 -10.79
CA PRO A 510 -6.67 27.61 -10.76
C PRO A 510 -7.98 27.43 -11.55
N GLY A 511 -9.08 27.98 -11.04
CA GLY A 511 -10.42 27.88 -11.61
C GLY A 511 -11.41 27.08 -10.76
N ILE A 512 -12.53 26.70 -11.38
CA ILE A 512 -13.64 26.01 -10.73
C ILE A 512 -13.52 24.50 -10.97
N HIS A 513 -13.59 23.73 -9.88
CA HIS A 513 -13.62 22.27 -9.89
C HIS A 513 -14.92 21.77 -9.26
N GLN A 514 -15.46 20.68 -9.82
CA GLN A 514 -16.60 19.97 -9.25
C GLN A 514 -16.19 18.55 -8.93
N VAL A 515 -16.41 18.14 -7.68
CA VAL A 515 -16.03 16.82 -7.16
C VAL A 515 -17.21 16.20 -6.41
N ASN A 516 -17.33 14.87 -6.44
CA ASN A 516 -18.37 14.15 -5.72
C ASN A 516 -17.83 12.78 -5.29
N SER A 517 -17.91 12.49 -3.99
CA SER A 517 -17.59 11.17 -3.46
C SER A 517 -18.87 10.33 -3.32
N PRO A 518 -18.91 9.09 -3.86
CA PRO A 518 -20.07 8.22 -3.68
C PRO A 518 -20.24 7.77 -2.23
N TYR A 519 -19.18 7.81 -1.42
CA TYR A 519 -19.19 7.44 0.00
C TYR A 519 -19.35 8.64 0.95
N GLY A 520 -19.04 9.85 0.47
CA GLY A 520 -18.91 11.03 1.31
C GLY A 520 -17.65 11.01 2.18
N GLY A 521 -17.46 12.04 3.00
CA GLY A 521 -16.31 12.15 3.90
C GLY A 521 -15.91 13.59 4.17
N PHE A 522 -15.02 13.82 5.15
CA PHE A 522 -14.42 15.13 5.35
C PHE A 522 -13.65 15.62 4.13
N ILE A 523 -13.71 16.92 3.89
CA ILE A 523 -12.99 17.57 2.79
C ILE A 523 -11.68 18.13 3.33
N TYR A 524 -10.56 17.70 2.76
CA TYR A 524 -9.23 18.21 3.09
C TYR A 524 -8.60 18.88 1.89
N LEU A 525 -7.89 19.99 2.12
CA LEU A 525 -7.01 20.63 1.16
C LEU A 525 -5.57 20.29 1.53
N ILE A 526 -4.80 19.81 0.55
CA ILE A 526 -3.46 19.27 0.79
C ILE A 526 -2.48 19.95 -0.17
N PRO A 527 -1.66 20.90 0.30
CA PRO A 527 -0.58 21.46 -0.50
C PRO A 527 0.57 20.44 -0.56
N LEU A 528 0.94 20.02 -1.76
CA LEU A 528 1.96 18.97 -1.98
C LEU A 528 3.37 19.53 -2.12
N LYS A 529 3.51 20.84 -2.29
CA LYS A 529 4.78 21.53 -2.43
C LYS A 529 4.81 22.79 -1.57
N ALA A 530 5.85 22.92 -0.75
CA ALA A 530 6.04 24.10 0.07
C ALA A 530 6.39 25.32 -0.79
N LYS A 531 5.88 26.48 -0.38
CA LYS A 531 6.14 27.78 -0.99
C LYS A 531 6.17 28.83 0.12
N ASN A 532 7.38 29.33 0.39
CA ASN A 532 7.64 30.31 1.45
C ASN A 532 6.71 31.53 1.34
N ASP A 533 6.22 32.00 2.49
CA ASP A 533 5.39 33.20 2.62
C ASP A 533 4.15 33.21 1.71
N PHE A 534 3.63 32.05 1.31
CA PHE A 534 2.48 31.95 0.41
C PHE A 534 1.27 31.28 1.08
N ARG A 535 0.16 32.01 1.11
CA ARG A 535 -1.16 31.51 1.52
C ARG A 535 -2.17 31.76 0.41
N ALA A 536 -3.16 30.89 0.30
CA ALA A 536 -4.25 31.05 -0.67
C ALA A 536 -5.59 30.66 -0.06
N THR A 537 -6.65 31.35 -0.46
CA THR A 537 -8.01 31.08 0.00
C THR A 537 -8.79 30.33 -1.07
N VAL A 538 -9.25 29.13 -0.77
CA VAL A 538 -10.14 28.33 -1.63
C VAL A 538 -11.57 28.48 -1.13
N LYS A 539 -12.52 28.70 -2.05
CA LYS A 539 -13.95 28.69 -1.70
C LYS A 539 -14.55 27.32 -1.94
N ILE A 540 -15.35 26.85 -0.99
CA ILE A 540 -16.00 25.54 -1.05
C ILE A 540 -17.52 25.72 -0.89
N SER A 541 -18.28 25.11 -1.81
CA SER A 541 -19.75 25.17 -1.86
C SER A 541 -20.38 23.79 -2.03
N GLY A 542 -21.57 23.60 -1.47
CA GLY A 542 -22.35 22.35 -1.56
C GLY A 542 -22.02 21.30 -0.48
N ALA A 543 -21.14 21.63 0.47
CA ALA A 543 -20.74 20.72 1.55
C ALA A 543 -21.64 20.89 2.78
N ALA A 544 -21.77 19.83 3.58
CA ALA A 544 -22.43 19.90 4.88
C ALA A 544 -21.47 20.48 5.93
N GLU A 545 -21.99 21.31 6.83
CA GLU A 545 -21.28 21.75 8.02
C GLU A 545 -21.08 20.56 8.98
N ALA A 546 -19.84 20.33 9.39
CA ALA A 546 -19.50 19.27 10.32
C ALA A 546 -19.23 19.83 11.74
N PRO A 547 -19.51 19.07 12.80
CA PRO A 547 -19.08 19.42 14.14
C PRO A 547 -17.56 19.58 14.18
N TYR A 548 -17.10 20.80 14.43
CA TYR A 548 -15.69 21.14 14.35
C TYR A 548 -15.32 22.11 15.47
N TYR A 549 -14.48 21.63 16.38
CA TYR A 549 -13.90 22.44 17.46
C TYR A 549 -12.45 22.78 17.12
N VAL A 550 -12.07 24.04 17.29
CA VAL A 550 -10.69 24.51 17.13
C VAL A 550 -10.25 25.26 18.38
N LEU A 551 -9.21 24.76 19.03
CA LEU A 551 -8.63 25.33 20.23
C LEU A 551 -8.29 26.83 20.02
N GLY A 552 -8.74 27.67 20.95
CA GLY A 552 -8.52 29.12 20.91
C GLY A 552 -9.34 29.89 19.86
N LYS A 553 -10.14 29.21 19.02
CA LYS A 553 -11.04 29.85 18.05
C LYS A 553 -12.51 29.58 18.35
N THR A 554 -12.88 28.34 18.69
CA THR A 554 -14.26 27.98 19.05
C THR A 554 -14.55 28.43 20.48
N THR A 555 -15.58 29.24 20.64
CA THR A 555 -16.05 29.71 21.95
C THR A 555 -16.84 28.62 22.69
N LEU A 556 -17.01 28.78 24.01
CA LEU A 556 -17.81 27.85 24.81
C LEU A 556 -19.27 27.77 24.33
N GLU A 557 -19.88 28.91 23.96
CA GLU A 557 -21.25 28.95 23.45
C GLU A 557 -21.38 28.21 22.11
N GLU A 558 -20.42 28.39 21.20
CA GLU A 558 -20.37 27.64 19.94
C GLU A 558 -20.18 26.15 20.21
N TRP A 559 -19.31 25.77 21.15
CA TRP A 559 -19.13 24.38 21.53
C TRP A 559 -20.39 23.76 22.12
N GLU A 560 -21.09 24.45 23.01
CA GLU A 560 -22.38 24.00 23.55
C GLU A 560 -23.39 23.77 22.41
N SER A 561 -23.45 24.68 21.43
CA SER A 561 -24.30 24.51 20.25
C SER A 561 -23.89 23.30 19.40
N ILE A 562 -22.58 23.12 19.15
CA ILE A 562 -22.03 22.01 18.35
C ILE A 562 -22.31 20.66 19.04
N SER A 563 -21.99 20.55 20.32
CA SER A 563 -22.08 19.30 21.09
C SER A 563 -23.53 18.93 21.44
N THR A 564 -24.44 19.89 21.59
CA THR A 564 -25.85 19.59 21.89
C THR A 564 -26.74 19.51 20.65
N GLY A 565 -26.30 20.06 19.51
CA GLY A 565 -27.02 20.04 18.23
C GLY A 565 -27.31 18.64 17.68
N PRO A 566 -28.16 18.52 16.64
CA PRO A 566 -28.44 17.25 15.99
C PRO A 566 -27.18 16.69 15.29
N VAL A 567 -27.04 15.36 15.27
CA VAL A 567 -25.96 14.72 14.51
C VAL A 567 -26.30 14.73 13.02
N ALA A 568 -25.79 15.74 12.34
CA ALA A 568 -26.05 15.97 10.92
C ALA A 568 -25.11 15.16 10.00
N VAL A 569 -23.89 14.89 10.45
CA VAL A 569 -22.85 14.15 9.70
C VAL A 569 -22.21 13.10 10.62
N PRO A 570 -21.63 12.01 10.09
CA PRO A 570 -21.24 10.85 10.89
C PRO A 570 -20.01 11.05 11.78
N PHE A 571 -19.13 12.01 11.44
CA PHE A 571 -17.91 12.28 12.18
C PHE A 571 -17.74 13.77 12.51
N ALA A 572 -16.99 14.02 13.59
CA ALA A 572 -16.57 15.32 14.07
C ALA A 572 -15.04 15.43 14.08
N GLU A 573 -14.54 16.66 14.04
CA GLU A 573 -13.12 16.96 14.28
C GLU A 573 -12.94 17.86 15.52
N LEU A 574 -11.98 17.52 16.39
CA LEU A 574 -11.49 18.39 17.45
C LEU A 574 -10.02 18.69 17.17
N GLN A 575 -9.68 19.95 16.96
CA GLN A 575 -8.34 20.40 16.57
C GLN A 575 -7.69 21.22 17.68
N GLY A 576 -6.52 20.75 18.13
CA GLY A 576 -5.56 21.50 18.92
C GLY A 576 -4.50 22.18 18.04
N GLU A 577 -3.41 22.60 18.65
CA GLU A 577 -2.25 23.17 17.95
C GLU A 577 -1.42 22.07 17.27
N ARG A 578 -1.33 20.88 17.87
CA ARG A 578 -0.49 19.76 17.42
C ARG A 578 -1.29 18.54 17.02
N ILE A 579 -2.44 18.28 17.63
CA ILE A 579 -3.25 17.07 17.38
C ILE A 579 -4.63 17.42 16.84
N ILE A 580 -5.14 16.59 15.91
CA ILE A 580 -6.54 16.58 15.49
C ILE A 580 -7.14 15.20 15.75
N LEU A 581 -8.30 15.17 16.39
CA LEU A 581 -9.06 13.96 16.69
C LEU A 581 -10.25 13.89 15.74
N THR A 582 -10.37 12.81 14.98
CA THR A 582 -11.53 12.52 14.12
C THR A 582 -12.30 11.33 14.68
N VAL A 583 -13.49 11.59 15.21
CA VAL A 583 -14.30 10.63 15.98
C VAL A 583 -15.75 10.65 15.51
N PRO A 584 -16.54 9.58 15.74
CA PRO A 584 -17.98 9.61 15.50
C PRO A 584 -18.65 10.80 16.20
N SER A 585 -19.48 11.55 15.48
CA SER A 585 -20.05 12.82 15.95
C SER A 585 -20.79 12.70 17.28
N ASP A 586 -21.50 11.60 17.51
CA ASP A 586 -22.25 11.39 18.75
C ASP A 586 -21.36 11.34 20.00
N LEU A 587 -20.08 10.99 19.88
CA LEU A 587 -19.18 10.87 21.03
C LEU A 587 -18.79 12.23 21.61
N ILE A 588 -18.81 13.30 20.81
CA ILE A 588 -18.37 14.62 21.25
C ILE A 588 -19.27 15.20 22.34
N ARG A 589 -20.50 14.69 22.47
CA ARG A 589 -21.43 15.05 23.56
C ARG A 589 -20.90 14.71 24.95
N GLN A 590 -19.91 13.82 25.04
CA GLN A 590 -19.29 13.38 26.29
C GLN A 590 -18.15 14.32 26.72
N VAL A 591 -17.72 15.23 25.84
CA VAL A 591 -16.62 16.16 26.10
C VAL A 591 -17.17 17.42 26.76
N ALA A 592 -17.03 17.50 28.09
CA ALA A 592 -17.45 18.64 28.88
C ALA A 592 -16.53 19.87 28.67
N ASP A 593 -15.22 19.63 28.61
CA ASP A 593 -14.20 20.67 28.43
C ASP A 593 -13.30 20.31 27.24
N PRO A 594 -13.63 20.79 26.02
CA PRO A 594 -12.82 20.51 24.84
C PRO A 594 -11.48 21.28 24.84
N GLU A 595 -11.37 22.36 25.62
CA GLU A 595 -10.12 23.09 25.78
C GLU A 595 -9.12 22.28 26.61
N GLU A 596 -9.54 21.77 27.77
CA GLU A 596 -8.69 20.88 28.59
C GLU A 596 -8.26 19.64 27.79
N LEU A 597 -9.20 19.05 27.04
CA LEU A 597 -8.92 17.88 26.22
C LEU A 597 -7.85 18.16 25.16
N MET A 598 -8.03 19.18 24.33
CA MET A 598 -7.08 19.47 23.25
C MET A 598 -5.73 19.93 23.78
N ARG A 599 -5.69 20.72 24.87
CA ARG A 599 -4.43 21.10 25.53
C ARG A 599 -3.69 19.90 26.10
N THR A 600 -4.41 18.91 26.65
CA THR A 600 -3.79 17.67 27.13
C THR A 600 -3.12 16.90 25.99
N TRP A 601 -3.76 16.82 24.82
CA TRP A 601 -3.17 16.18 23.65
C TRP A 601 -1.95 16.95 23.10
N ASP A 602 -2.03 18.28 23.06
CA ASP A 602 -0.90 19.11 22.64
C ASP A 602 0.28 18.98 23.62
N GLU A 603 0.03 18.89 24.94
CA GLU A 603 1.06 18.64 25.96
C GLU A 603 1.75 17.27 25.78
N ILE A 604 0.99 16.22 25.43
CA ILE A 604 1.55 14.88 25.14
C ILE A 604 2.46 14.95 23.90
N TYR A 605 2.02 15.67 22.87
CA TYR A 605 2.83 15.88 21.67
C TYR A 605 4.11 16.65 21.98
N ASP A 606 4.01 17.76 22.72
CA ASP A 606 5.15 18.58 23.14
C ASP A 606 6.14 17.79 24.02
N SER A 607 5.64 16.82 24.79
CA SER A 607 6.49 15.90 25.57
C SER A 607 7.31 14.98 24.67
N SER A 608 6.79 14.60 23.51
CA SER A 608 7.54 13.84 22.51
C SER A 608 8.59 14.71 21.82
N ASP A 609 8.24 15.96 21.47
CA ASP A 609 9.19 16.97 20.97
C ASP A 609 10.35 17.16 21.98
N GLU A 610 10.04 17.31 23.28
CA GLU A 610 11.02 17.44 24.36
C GLU A 610 11.95 16.22 24.43
N LEU A 611 11.40 15.00 24.48
CA LEU A 611 12.20 13.77 24.55
C LEU A 611 13.18 13.67 23.39
N VAL A 612 12.73 14.01 22.17
CA VAL A 612 13.60 13.96 21.00
C VAL A 612 14.45 15.21 20.83
N GLY A 613 14.34 16.24 21.67
CA GLY A 613 15.16 17.46 21.58
C GLY A 613 14.74 18.43 20.47
N LEU A 614 13.47 18.43 20.08
CA LEU A 614 12.90 19.43 19.17
C LEU A 614 12.32 20.60 19.96
N ASN A 615 12.55 21.83 19.49
CA ASN A 615 11.98 23.04 20.08
C ASN A 615 11.82 24.14 19.02
N PRO A 616 10.72 24.91 19.00
CA PRO A 616 10.50 25.96 18.00
C PRO A 616 11.62 27.02 17.91
N ASP A 617 12.28 27.32 19.02
CA ASP A 617 13.31 28.37 19.12
C ASP A 617 14.72 27.86 18.79
N ARG A 618 14.89 26.55 18.56
CA ARG A 618 16.18 25.98 18.18
C ARG A 618 16.39 26.06 16.68
N ALA A 619 17.65 26.25 16.29
CA ALA A 619 18.04 26.20 14.89
C ALA A 619 17.88 24.77 14.31
N MET A 620 17.73 24.70 12.99
CA MET A 620 17.78 23.45 12.24
C MET A 620 19.08 22.68 12.56
N PRO A 621 19.04 21.34 12.70
CA PRO A 621 17.92 20.44 12.47
C PRO A 621 17.08 20.13 13.74
N HIS A 622 17.02 21.05 14.72
CA HIS A 622 16.32 20.83 16.00
C HIS A 622 15.04 21.67 16.18
N THR A 623 14.61 22.35 15.12
CA THR A 623 13.38 23.15 15.15
C THR A 623 12.16 22.23 15.27
N ALA A 624 11.22 22.53 16.15
CA ALA A 624 9.92 21.83 16.18
C ALA A 624 8.98 22.44 15.13
N HIS A 625 8.21 21.60 14.42
CA HIS A 625 7.24 22.06 13.41
C HIS A 625 5.80 22.09 13.95
N GLN A 626 4.94 22.94 13.39
CA GLN A 626 3.53 23.08 13.81
C GLN A 626 2.55 22.23 12.99
N LEU A 627 3.04 21.27 12.19
CA LEU A 627 2.17 20.41 11.39
C LEU A 627 1.43 19.40 12.28
N ASN A 628 0.10 19.43 12.21
CA ASN A 628 -0.73 18.55 13.04
C ASN A 628 -0.48 17.07 12.78
N ARG A 629 -0.57 16.23 13.81
CA ARG A 629 -0.82 14.79 13.69
C ARG A 629 -2.29 14.49 13.94
N ARG A 630 -2.74 13.33 13.50
CA ARG A 630 -4.16 12.99 13.42
C ARG A 630 -4.43 11.62 14.02
N TYR A 631 -5.51 11.52 14.79
CA TYR A 631 -6.10 10.25 15.20
C TYR A 631 -7.44 10.09 14.51
N VAL A 632 -7.67 8.97 13.83
CA VAL A 632 -8.91 8.69 13.11
C VAL A 632 -9.49 7.36 13.57
N ALA A 633 -10.74 7.39 14.01
CA ALA A 633 -11.48 6.20 14.35
C ALA A 633 -12.13 5.57 13.11
N ASP A 634 -12.06 4.25 12.97
CA ASP A 634 -12.54 3.49 11.81
C ASP A 634 -13.42 2.29 12.25
N GLY A 635 -14.31 1.85 11.37
CA GLY A 635 -15.08 0.61 11.53
C GLY A 635 -14.24 -0.66 11.37
N GLN A 636 -13.14 -0.59 10.63
CA GLN A 636 -12.12 -1.64 10.53
C GLN A 636 -10.78 -1.03 10.10
N ILE A 637 -9.74 -1.30 10.87
CA ILE A 637 -8.36 -0.95 10.51
C ILE A 637 -7.62 -2.09 9.80
N SER A 638 -6.55 -1.75 9.09
CA SER A 638 -5.78 -2.68 8.26
C SER A 638 -5.00 -3.72 9.07
N SER A 639 -4.54 -3.37 10.27
CA SER A 639 -3.76 -4.25 11.13
C SER A 639 -3.74 -3.78 12.60
N GLY A 640 -3.34 -4.68 13.51
CA GLY A 640 -3.11 -4.31 14.91
C GLY A 640 -4.37 -4.00 15.72
N ALA A 641 -4.17 -3.56 16.96
CA ALA A 641 -5.22 -2.97 17.80
C ALA A 641 -5.40 -1.48 17.50
N MET A 642 -4.31 -0.84 17.11
CA MET A 642 -4.14 0.49 16.52
C MET A 642 -2.89 0.42 15.63
N HIS A 643 -2.65 1.43 14.79
CA HIS A 643 -1.35 1.62 14.16
C HIS A 643 -1.07 3.08 13.84
N ALA A 644 0.22 3.42 13.89
CA ALA A 644 0.74 4.71 13.48
C ALA A 644 0.66 4.95 11.96
N GLY A 645 0.89 6.19 11.57
CA GLY A 645 0.73 6.70 10.22
C GLY A 645 0.15 8.10 10.24
N TYR A 646 -0.01 8.65 9.04
CA TYR A 646 -0.75 9.89 8.86
C TYR A 646 -2.06 9.56 8.13
N PRO A 647 -3.17 9.35 8.86
CA PRO A 647 -3.37 9.47 10.31
C PRO A 647 -3.02 8.20 11.11
N ILE A 648 -2.97 8.33 12.44
CA ILE A 648 -2.96 7.21 13.39
C ILE A 648 -4.37 6.63 13.40
N MET A 649 -4.49 5.33 13.09
CA MET A 649 -5.77 4.65 12.92
C MET A 649 -6.12 3.81 14.15
N MET A 650 -7.39 3.83 14.53
CA MET A 650 -7.92 3.00 15.61
C MET A 650 -9.33 2.50 15.30
N PRO A 651 -9.76 1.33 15.81
CA PRO A 651 -11.15 0.93 15.69
C PRO A 651 -12.04 1.76 16.62
N PHE A 652 -13.33 1.86 16.29
CA PHE A 652 -14.32 2.63 17.08
C PHE A 652 -14.36 2.30 18.58
N SER A 653 -13.97 1.09 18.99
CA SER A 653 -13.92 0.71 20.41
C SER A 653 -12.98 1.58 21.26
N TYR A 654 -12.01 2.28 20.65
CA TYR A 654 -11.10 3.20 21.35
C TYR A 654 -11.53 4.67 21.26
N ALA A 655 -12.49 5.02 20.41
CA ALA A 655 -12.80 6.42 20.10
C ALA A 655 -13.26 7.23 21.33
N ALA A 656 -14.02 6.63 22.25
CA ALA A 656 -14.45 7.30 23.47
C ALA A 656 -13.27 7.58 24.43
N ASN A 657 -12.30 6.67 24.51
CA ASN A 657 -11.11 6.83 25.34
C ASN A 657 -10.22 7.98 24.86
N LEU A 658 -10.27 8.32 23.57
CA LEU A 658 -9.54 9.44 22.98
C LEU A 658 -10.05 10.80 23.48
N LEU A 659 -11.29 10.83 23.96
CA LEU A 659 -12.01 12.02 24.42
C LEU A 659 -12.05 12.14 25.96
N ASP A 660 -11.51 11.16 26.68
CA ASP A 660 -11.47 11.13 28.15
C ASP A 660 -10.11 11.60 28.64
N VAL A 661 -10.04 12.83 29.17
CA VAL A 661 -8.81 13.44 29.70
C VAL A 661 -8.16 12.57 30.79
N HIS A 662 -8.95 11.97 31.68
CA HIS A 662 -8.40 11.14 32.74
C HIS A 662 -7.75 9.88 32.17
N TYR A 663 -8.43 9.22 31.22
CA TYR A 663 -7.87 8.06 30.53
C TYR A 663 -6.60 8.43 29.77
N VAL A 664 -6.62 9.53 29.01
CA VAL A 664 -5.50 10.02 28.20
C VAL A 664 -4.27 10.35 29.03
N LYS A 665 -4.45 10.79 30.28
CA LYS A 665 -3.33 11.06 31.22
C LYS A 665 -2.84 9.82 31.97
N THR A 666 -3.67 8.80 32.18
CA THR A 666 -3.36 7.72 33.14
C THR A 666 -3.21 6.32 32.53
N SER A 667 -3.89 6.04 31.42
CA SER A 667 -4.11 4.68 30.93
C SER A 667 -3.92 4.53 29.41
N ALA A 668 -3.49 5.59 28.73
CA ALA A 668 -3.45 5.68 27.28
C ALA A 668 -2.16 5.16 26.63
N TRP A 669 -1.55 4.10 27.19
CA TRP A 669 -0.31 3.53 26.67
C TRP A 669 -0.35 3.29 25.16
N GLY A 670 -1.44 2.71 24.64
CA GLY A 670 -1.61 2.47 23.21
C GLY A 670 -1.57 3.75 22.37
N PHE A 671 -2.22 4.83 22.85
CA PHE A 671 -2.19 6.11 22.12
C PHE A 671 -0.81 6.75 22.12
N TRP A 672 -0.13 6.74 23.27
CA TRP A 672 1.24 7.27 23.37
C TRP A 672 2.22 6.44 22.53
N HIS A 673 2.02 5.12 22.48
CA HIS A 673 2.81 4.19 21.67
C HIS A 673 2.67 4.51 20.17
N GLU A 674 1.45 4.63 19.64
CA GLU A 674 1.27 4.97 18.22
C GLU A 674 1.80 6.37 17.89
N LEU A 675 1.68 7.33 18.80
CA LEU A 675 2.31 8.65 18.60
C LEU A 675 3.84 8.55 18.62
N GLY A 676 4.41 7.69 19.46
CA GLY A 676 5.85 7.46 19.51
C GLY A 676 6.40 6.90 18.19
N HIS A 677 5.64 6.05 17.49
CA HIS A 677 5.99 5.56 16.15
C HIS A 677 6.10 6.70 15.13
N GLU A 678 5.34 7.79 15.29
CA GLU A 678 5.49 8.99 14.47
C GLU A 678 6.86 9.64 14.66
N TYR A 679 7.48 9.55 15.84
CA TYR A 679 8.78 10.15 16.17
C TYR A 679 9.98 9.19 16.03
N GLN A 680 9.72 7.88 15.92
CA GLN A 680 10.76 6.87 15.92
C GLN A 680 11.74 7.05 14.75
N GLN A 681 13.02 7.19 15.07
CA GLN A 681 14.07 7.36 14.07
C GLN A 681 14.52 6.00 13.52
N ARG A 682 14.26 5.76 12.23
CA ARG A 682 14.68 4.53 11.54
C ARG A 682 16.19 4.29 11.55
N THR A 683 16.99 5.35 11.69
CA THR A 683 18.46 5.29 11.65
C THR A 683 19.08 4.50 12.78
N TRP A 684 18.36 4.28 13.89
CA TRP A 684 18.79 3.42 15.00
C TRP A 684 17.70 2.45 15.47
N THR A 685 16.69 2.21 14.63
CA THR A 685 15.64 1.22 14.89
C THR A 685 15.87 -0.01 14.01
N TRP A 686 16.63 -0.98 14.51
CA TRP A 686 16.84 -2.26 13.83
C TRP A 686 15.65 -3.23 14.04
N SER A 687 15.67 -4.38 13.36
CA SER A 687 14.54 -5.34 13.33
C SER A 687 14.03 -5.78 14.69
N ASP A 688 14.91 -5.83 15.70
CA ASP A 688 14.57 -6.31 17.03
C ASP A 688 14.06 -5.20 17.97
N VAL A 689 13.95 -3.96 17.50
CA VAL A 689 13.56 -2.83 18.37
C VAL A 689 12.47 -1.92 17.82
N GLY A 690 11.87 -2.25 16.67
CA GLY A 690 10.72 -1.50 16.13
C GLY A 690 9.60 -1.30 17.14
N GLU A 691 9.18 -2.38 17.81
CA GLU A 691 8.16 -2.34 18.88
C GLU A 691 8.75 -2.16 20.29
N VAL A 692 10.00 -1.70 20.38
CA VAL A 692 10.73 -1.51 21.64
C VAL A 692 11.07 -0.03 21.84
N THR A 693 11.81 0.60 20.94
CA THR A 693 12.25 2.00 21.09
C THR A 693 11.08 2.98 21.08
N VAL A 694 9.98 2.64 20.40
CA VAL A 694 8.72 3.39 20.46
C VAL A 694 8.19 3.55 21.89
N ASN A 695 8.43 2.57 22.76
CA ASN A 695 7.96 2.63 24.13
C ASN A 695 8.78 3.57 25.02
N LEU A 696 9.88 4.16 24.53
CA LEU A 696 10.54 5.28 25.21
C LEU A 696 9.58 6.46 25.36
N PHE A 697 8.78 6.75 24.32
CA PHE A 697 7.77 7.82 24.33
C PHE A 697 6.64 7.52 25.32
N SER A 698 6.17 6.27 25.34
CA SER A 698 5.14 5.82 26.29
C SER A 698 5.64 5.89 27.74
N LEU A 699 6.86 5.41 28.02
CA LEU A 699 7.47 5.49 29.34
C LEU A 699 7.70 6.95 29.78
N TYR A 700 8.17 7.81 28.88
CA TYR A 700 8.39 9.23 29.17
C TYR A 700 7.08 9.93 29.53
N THR A 701 6.03 9.70 28.74
CA THR A 701 4.69 10.25 29.00
C THR A 701 4.10 9.70 30.30
N GLN A 702 4.28 8.40 30.55
CA GLN A 702 3.84 7.74 31.79
C GLN A 702 4.50 8.37 33.02
N GLU A 703 5.80 8.61 32.98
CA GLU A 703 6.56 9.24 34.06
C GLU A 703 6.14 10.70 34.29
N LYS A 704 5.92 11.47 33.21
CA LYS A 704 5.48 12.88 33.28
C LYS A 704 4.15 13.06 33.99
N TYR A 705 3.23 12.12 33.83
CA TYR A 705 1.95 12.08 34.55
C TYR A 705 2.01 11.36 35.90
N GLY A 706 3.18 10.88 36.33
CA GLY A 706 3.35 10.19 37.62
C GLY A 706 2.68 8.82 37.70
N ASN A 707 2.47 8.16 36.56
CA ASN A 707 1.86 6.84 36.49
C ASN A 707 2.89 5.74 36.85
N VAL A 708 2.39 4.59 37.32
CA VAL A 708 3.24 3.42 37.60
C VAL A 708 3.79 2.84 36.29
N SER A 709 5.08 2.53 36.27
CA SER A 709 5.78 1.94 35.11
C SER A 709 5.12 0.65 34.62
N GLU A 710 4.88 0.53 33.31
CA GLU A 710 4.35 -0.72 32.71
C GLU A 710 5.34 -1.89 32.89
N LEU A 711 6.63 -1.59 33.07
CA LEU A 711 7.69 -2.59 33.29
C LEU A 711 7.58 -3.30 34.67
N LEU A 712 6.85 -2.71 35.62
CA LEU A 712 6.62 -3.27 36.96
C LEU A 712 5.39 -4.19 37.03
N LYS A 713 4.69 -4.39 35.90
CA LYS A 713 3.50 -5.23 35.84
C LYS A 713 3.84 -6.70 36.02
N VAL A 714 3.29 -7.28 37.08
CA VAL A 714 3.53 -8.67 37.46
C VAL A 714 2.62 -9.60 36.66
N GLY A 715 3.24 -10.57 35.97
CA GLY A 715 2.53 -11.62 35.23
C GLY A 715 2.01 -12.74 36.14
N ASN A 716 1.32 -13.71 35.54
CA ASN A 716 0.78 -14.87 36.28
C ASN A 716 1.86 -15.75 36.93
N ASP A 717 3.11 -15.63 36.48
CA ASP A 717 4.30 -16.30 37.03
C ASP A 717 4.90 -15.58 38.25
N GLY A 718 4.29 -14.47 38.68
CA GLY A 718 4.78 -13.66 39.80
C GLY A 718 6.01 -12.81 39.47
N LYS A 719 6.37 -12.71 38.18
CA LYS A 719 7.52 -11.93 37.71
C LYS A 719 7.06 -10.71 36.93
N ASP A 720 7.77 -9.60 37.09
CA ASP A 720 7.61 -8.45 36.21
C ASP A 720 8.56 -8.54 34.99
N TYR A 721 8.65 -7.48 34.19
CA TYR A 721 9.51 -7.45 33.01
C TYR A 721 11.00 -7.33 33.35
N TYR A 722 11.35 -6.67 34.45
CA TYR A 722 12.73 -6.60 34.94
C TYR A 722 13.24 -7.98 35.37
N ASP A 723 12.45 -8.77 36.09
CA ASP A 723 12.83 -10.12 36.49
C ASP A 723 13.17 -11.00 35.28
N ARG A 724 12.40 -10.86 34.19
CA ARG A 724 12.64 -11.63 32.95
C ARG A 724 13.82 -11.08 32.15
N GLY A 725 13.98 -9.76 32.08
CA GLY A 725 15.12 -9.11 31.43
C GLY A 725 16.46 -9.43 32.11
N ILE A 726 16.51 -9.32 33.43
CA ILE A 726 17.71 -9.66 34.24
C ILE A 726 18.03 -11.16 34.11
N ALA A 727 17.01 -12.03 34.16
CA ALA A 727 17.23 -13.47 33.94
C ALA A 727 17.81 -13.78 32.55
N PHE A 728 17.42 -13.03 31.52
CA PHE A 728 18.02 -13.15 30.18
C PHE A 728 19.48 -12.69 30.17
N VAL A 729 19.79 -11.55 30.82
CA VAL A 729 21.16 -11.05 30.98
C VAL A 729 22.05 -12.06 31.70
N GLU A 730 21.57 -12.67 32.78
CA GLU A 730 22.31 -13.65 33.58
C GLU A 730 22.47 -15.01 32.89
N ASN A 731 21.67 -15.30 31.87
CA ASN A 731 21.79 -16.53 31.10
C ASN A 731 23.14 -16.59 30.37
N LYS A 732 23.88 -17.68 30.59
CA LYS A 732 25.22 -17.93 30.05
C LYS A 732 25.22 -18.69 28.72
N ASP A 733 24.06 -18.97 28.15
CA ASP A 733 23.95 -19.60 26.83
C ASP A 733 24.57 -18.68 25.75
N PRO A 734 25.68 -19.09 25.10
CA PRO A 734 26.31 -18.30 24.05
C PRO A 734 25.45 -18.14 22.80
N ALA A 735 24.38 -18.94 22.65
CA ALA A 735 23.44 -18.85 21.54
C ALA A 735 22.26 -17.91 21.79
N LYS A 736 22.16 -17.30 22.98
CA LYS A 736 21.07 -16.36 23.30
C LYS A 736 21.15 -15.14 22.37
N LYS A 737 19.98 -14.65 21.93
CA LYS A 737 19.87 -13.46 21.09
C LYS A 737 18.83 -12.52 21.66
N TYR A 738 19.12 -11.23 21.61
CA TYR A 738 18.21 -10.19 22.09
C TYR A 738 16.79 -10.31 21.51
N GLY A 739 16.65 -10.54 20.20
CA GLY A 739 15.35 -10.72 19.53
C GLY A 739 14.54 -11.96 19.94
N GLN A 740 15.04 -12.84 20.82
CA GLN A 740 14.32 -14.04 21.30
C GLN A 740 13.42 -13.78 22.52
N ILE A 741 13.56 -12.63 23.19
CA ILE A 741 12.72 -12.24 24.32
C ILE A 741 11.64 -11.24 23.90
N GLY A 742 10.59 -11.08 24.72
CA GLY A 742 9.47 -10.20 24.42
C GLY A 742 9.85 -8.72 24.35
N ASN A 743 8.99 -7.89 23.76
CA ASN A 743 9.28 -6.47 23.52
C ASN A 743 9.50 -5.68 24.82
N TYR A 744 8.72 -5.97 25.87
CA TYR A 744 8.84 -5.30 27.16
C TYR A 744 10.08 -5.76 27.94
N GLU A 745 10.45 -7.04 27.85
CA GLU A 745 11.71 -7.53 28.40
C GLU A 745 12.92 -6.89 27.71
N ARG A 746 12.84 -6.67 26.39
CA ARG A 746 13.82 -5.92 25.61
C ARG A 746 13.87 -4.44 26.03
N LEU A 747 12.71 -3.83 26.27
CA LEU A 747 12.60 -2.44 26.72
C LEU A 747 13.35 -2.18 28.04
N VAL A 748 13.50 -3.19 28.90
CA VAL A 748 14.29 -3.09 30.14
C VAL A 748 15.71 -2.61 29.86
N MET A 749 16.37 -3.07 28.78
CA MET A 749 17.71 -2.59 28.41
C MET A 749 17.72 -1.07 28.24
N PHE A 750 16.75 -0.53 27.49
CA PHE A 750 16.66 0.90 27.27
C PHE A 750 16.31 1.66 28.57
N LYS A 751 15.40 1.11 29.38
CA LYS A 751 15.06 1.72 30.67
C LYS A 751 16.25 1.71 31.64
N GLN A 752 17.12 0.70 31.61
CA GLN A 752 18.35 0.68 32.42
C GLN A 752 19.33 1.79 32.04
N LEU A 753 19.48 2.08 30.75
CA LEU A 753 20.26 3.24 30.29
C LEU A 753 19.62 4.56 30.77
N GLN A 754 18.29 4.67 30.71
CA GLN A 754 17.58 5.82 31.29
C GLN A 754 17.80 5.95 32.80
N LEU A 755 17.79 4.85 33.56
CA LEU A 755 18.03 4.86 35.00
C LEU A 755 19.48 5.26 35.35
N ALA A 756 20.45 4.84 34.54
CA ALA A 756 21.86 5.16 34.74
C ALA A 756 22.19 6.62 34.39
N TYR A 757 21.64 7.14 33.30
CA TYR A 757 22.08 8.41 32.69
C TYR A 757 20.99 9.49 32.56
N GLY A 758 19.75 9.19 32.94
CA GLY A 758 18.60 10.09 32.82
C GLY A 758 18.00 10.15 31.41
N TRP A 759 16.87 10.85 31.26
CA TRP A 759 16.21 11.02 29.96
C TRP A 759 17.02 11.86 28.95
N GLU A 760 17.84 12.80 29.44
CA GLU A 760 18.72 13.63 28.60
C GLU A 760 19.69 12.78 27.76
N PHE A 761 20.04 11.58 28.24
CA PHE A 761 20.81 10.60 27.46
C PHE A 761 20.14 10.29 26.12
N TYR A 762 18.84 10.00 26.12
CA TYR A 762 18.12 9.70 24.88
C TYR A 762 17.92 10.95 24.02
N THR A 763 17.63 12.09 24.64
CA THR A 763 17.54 13.38 23.92
C THR A 763 18.80 13.66 23.11
N ARG A 764 19.99 13.48 23.71
CA ARG A 764 21.28 13.65 23.03
C ARG A 764 21.51 12.62 21.92
N ILE A 765 21.05 11.38 22.09
CA ILE A 765 21.10 10.36 21.02
C ILE A 765 20.22 10.78 19.84
N PHE A 766 18.97 11.18 20.07
CA PHE A 766 18.06 11.66 19.04
C PHE A 766 18.64 12.87 18.27
N GLU A 767 19.29 13.80 18.99
CA GLU A 767 20.01 14.93 18.41
C GLU A 767 21.19 14.48 17.55
N THR A 768 22.07 13.66 18.10
CA THR A 768 23.26 13.15 17.40
C THR A 768 22.87 12.50 16.08
N TYR A 769 21.84 11.64 16.08
CA TYR A 769 21.38 10.98 14.86
C TYR A 769 20.79 11.92 13.80
N ARG A 770 20.27 13.09 14.18
CA ARG A 770 19.83 14.12 13.21
C ARG A 770 21.00 14.92 12.64
N GLU A 771 22.11 15.02 13.36
CA GLU A 771 23.31 15.73 12.93
C GLU A 771 24.22 14.87 12.05
N LEU A 772 24.14 13.55 12.17
CA LEU A 772 24.92 12.61 11.38
C LEU A 772 24.49 12.57 9.91
N SER A 773 25.48 12.50 9.02
CA SER A 773 25.29 12.13 7.63
C SER A 773 25.01 10.63 7.49
N ARG A 774 24.41 10.23 6.35
CA ARG A 774 24.11 8.82 6.07
C ARG A 774 25.37 7.93 6.07
N ASP A 775 26.52 8.46 5.62
CA ASP A 775 27.79 7.72 5.52
C ASP A 775 28.43 7.43 6.90
N GLU A 776 28.05 8.20 7.92
CA GLU A 776 28.53 8.01 9.29
C GLU A 776 27.77 6.88 10.02
N ILE A 777 26.63 6.45 9.50
CA ILE A 777 25.82 5.35 10.06
C ILE A 777 26.35 4.02 9.53
N GLN A 778 27.38 3.49 10.20
CA GLN A 778 28.03 2.21 9.87
C GLN A 778 27.47 1.09 10.74
N GLY A 779 26.44 0.40 10.24
CA GLY A 779 25.71 -0.64 10.96
C GLY A 779 24.83 -0.06 12.08
N THR A 780 23.53 -0.36 12.07
CA THR A 780 22.54 0.26 12.98
C THR A 780 22.84 -0.03 14.45
N VAL A 781 23.16 -1.29 14.79
CA VAL A 781 23.45 -1.73 16.16
C VAL A 781 24.78 -1.16 16.66
N ASP A 782 25.85 -1.31 15.88
CA ASP A 782 27.19 -0.86 16.25
C ASP A 782 27.24 0.67 16.42
N THR A 783 26.61 1.40 15.50
CA THR A 783 26.54 2.87 15.59
C THR A 783 25.77 3.32 16.82
N PHE A 784 24.66 2.65 17.17
CA PHE A 784 23.92 2.96 18.39
C PHE A 784 24.79 2.72 19.63
N ALA A 785 25.50 1.60 19.71
CA ALA A 785 26.35 1.28 20.84
C ALA A 785 27.53 2.27 21.01
N VAL A 786 28.13 2.71 19.91
CA VAL A 786 29.18 3.74 19.89
C VAL A 786 28.63 5.09 20.40
N ILE A 787 27.53 5.57 19.84
CA ILE A 787 26.92 6.84 20.22
C ILE A 787 26.44 6.80 21.67
N ALA A 788 25.85 5.68 22.11
CA ALA A 788 25.45 5.46 23.50
C ALA A 788 26.65 5.55 24.45
N SER A 789 27.78 4.92 24.12
CA SER A 789 29.00 4.97 24.92
C SER A 789 29.58 6.39 24.99
N GLN A 790 29.64 7.08 23.84
CA GLN A 790 30.05 8.49 23.77
C GLN A 790 29.17 9.40 24.62
N THR A 791 27.85 9.19 24.55
CA THR A 791 26.85 10.01 25.27
C THR A 791 26.89 9.77 26.77
N ALA A 792 27.10 8.52 27.20
CA ALA A 792 27.29 8.16 28.60
C ALA A 792 28.64 8.66 29.15
N GLY A 793 29.65 8.80 28.28
CA GLY A 793 31.03 9.04 28.71
C GLY A 793 31.68 7.80 29.33
N GLU A 794 31.10 6.61 29.10
CA GLU A 794 31.54 5.32 29.65
C GLU A 794 31.56 4.25 28.54
N ASP A 795 32.44 3.25 28.67
CA ASP A 795 32.48 2.10 27.76
C ASP A 795 31.32 1.14 28.06
N LEU A 796 30.29 1.14 27.22
CA LEU A 796 29.10 0.30 27.39
C LEU A 796 29.23 -1.08 26.74
N THR A 797 30.44 -1.51 26.34
CA THR A 797 30.64 -2.79 25.64
C THR A 797 30.13 -3.97 26.47
N GLU A 798 30.48 -4.05 27.75
CA GLU A 798 29.99 -5.14 28.61
C GLU A 798 28.46 -5.12 28.72
N PHE A 799 27.85 -3.94 28.89
CA PHE A 799 26.39 -3.82 28.97
C PHE A 799 25.70 -4.41 27.72
N PHE A 800 26.17 -4.05 26.53
CA PHE A 800 25.60 -4.56 25.28
C PHE A 800 25.88 -6.05 25.05
N ASP A 801 26.98 -6.57 25.56
CA ASP A 801 27.28 -8.01 25.53
C ASP A 801 26.34 -8.84 26.38
N LYS A 802 26.06 -8.35 27.60
CA LYS A 802 25.10 -9.00 28.50
C LYS A 802 23.73 -9.14 27.85
N TRP A 803 23.31 -8.09 27.14
CA TRP A 803 22.05 -8.03 26.40
C TRP A 803 22.09 -8.72 25.03
N ALA A 804 23.25 -9.17 24.56
CA ALA A 804 23.41 -9.92 23.31
C ALA A 804 22.71 -9.26 22.10
N ILE A 805 22.86 -7.94 21.96
CA ILE A 805 22.22 -7.15 20.88
C ILE A 805 22.85 -7.38 19.49
N GLY A 806 23.95 -8.13 19.42
CA GLY A 806 24.68 -8.40 18.18
C GLY A 806 25.78 -7.39 17.86
N LEU A 807 26.39 -6.76 18.87
CA LEU A 807 27.54 -5.85 18.71
C LEU A 807 28.72 -6.60 18.05
N THR A 808 29.17 -6.10 16.90
CA THR A 808 30.25 -6.72 16.12
C THR A 808 31.64 -6.38 16.65
N ASP A 809 32.68 -7.08 16.18
CA ASP A 809 34.07 -6.78 16.51
C ASP A 809 34.49 -5.36 16.07
N ASP A 810 33.93 -4.85 14.97
CA ASP A 810 34.14 -3.47 14.53
C ASP A 810 33.53 -2.47 15.51
N GLY A 811 32.27 -2.71 15.91
CA GLY A 811 31.60 -1.89 16.94
C GLY A 811 32.39 -1.83 18.25
N ARG A 812 32.90 -2.97 18.72
CA ARG A 812 33.78 -3.06 19.91
C ARG A 812 35.06 -2.24 19.74
N ALA A 813 35.73 -2.38 18.60
CA ALA A 813 36.96 -1.65 18.32
C ALA A 813 36.73 -0.14 18.27
N ARG A 814 35.59 0.29 17.71
CA ARG A 814 35.17 1.69 17.70
C ARG A 814 34.92 2.23 19.10
N ILE A 815 34.21 1.50 19.96
CA ILE A 815 34.00 1.91 21.37
C ILE A 815 35.35 1.99 22.10
N ALA A 816 36.18 0.95 22.01
CA ALA A 816 37.50 0.92 22.66
C ALA A 816 38.40 2.10 22.23
N SER A 817 38.31 2.52 20.96
CA SER A 817 39.08 3.67 20.45
C SER A 817 38.76 5.01 21.12
N LEU A 818 37.61 5.11 21.80
CA LEU A 818 37.18 6.30 22.53
C LEU A 818 37.92 6.47 23.87
N ASN A 819 38.58 5.41 24.37
CA ASN A 819 39.30 5.40 25.65
C ASN A 819 38.44 5.88 26.85
N LEU A 820 37.20 5.43 26.91
CA LEU A 820 36.26 5.77 27.98
C LEU A 820 36.47 4.87 29.22
N PRO A 821 36.18 5.36 30.43
CA PRO A 821 36.17 4.52 31.63
C PRO A 821 35.02 3.51 31.59
N GLU A 822 35.17 2.38 32.27
CA GLU A 822 34.05 1.45 32.51
C GLU A 822 33.03 2.05 33.50
N PRO A 823 31.75 1.70 33.37
CA PRO A 823 30.74 2.06 34.35
C PRO A 823 31.11 1.66 35.78
N GLN A 824 30.84 2.55 36.75
CA GLN A 824 31.16 2.30 38.16
C GLN A 824 30.23 1.28 38.83
N ALA A 825 29.16 0.86 38.15
CA ALA A 825 28.19 -0.11 38.63
C ALA A 825 27.70 -1.01 37.48
N ASP A 826 27.22 -2.20 37.85
CA ASP A 826 26.62 -3.16 36.92
C ASP A 826 25.26 -2.65 36.42
N ILE A 827 25.24 -1.70 35.49
CA ILE A 827 24.02 -0.99 35.06
C ILE A 827 22.96 -1.92 34.46
N TRP A 828 23.34 -3.11 33.98
CA TRP A 828 22.42 -4.16 33.53
C TRP A 828 21.58 -4.80 34.65
N THR A 829 21.81 -4.40 35.91
CA THR A 829 21.03 -4.85 37.09
C THR A 829 20.06 -3.79 37.59
N LEU A 830 20.07 -2.58 37.02
CA LEU A 830 19.22 -1.48 37.47
C LEU A 830 17.74 -1.79 37.27
N ARG A 831 16.93 -1.29 38.21
CA ARG A 831 15.47 -1.39 38.30
C ARG A 831 14.93 -0.13 38.98
N GLU A 832 13.69 0.24 38.63
CA GLU A 832 12.89 1.31 39.24
C GLU A 832 12.44 1.06 40.69
#